data_AF-A0A954VAR2-F1
#
_entry.id   AF-A0A954VAR2-F1
#
_cell.length_a   1.000
_cell.length_b   1.000
_cell.length_c   1.000
_cell.angle_alpha   90.00
_cell.angle_beta   90.00
_cell.angle_gamma   90.00
#
_symmetry.space_group_name_H-M   'P 1'
#
loop_
_entity.id
_entity.type
_entity.pdbx_description
1 polymer ?
#
loop_
_entity_poly.entity_id
_entity_poly.type
_entity_poly.pdbx_seq_one_letter_code
_entity_poly.pdbx_strand_id
1 'polypeptide(L)'
;MKFTFGRWRRTMARRWQLGTLVMAGTCIATSNALAVDLANITVSGEPNGGNIPVASIMTDQSTVSNTALGTEGFFVDAGSVIGEYPIRIGDSAANDAVGGVLISQIAETGRQIATPLGGVETVYGTAAIVADDSGQSLNTRNVSGGLAIAAHRGGVASTAVNDTYINGGDPINTNMAAAYFPFSQGWMAGTVSSSSISGAGDDITYAAPDVFVGNAGASIELYVSDAPHFEGPKDGYYKVTIPGLEDSRRQGLLLATVADNVGRFATAAPAHDGSGYILGTIDSDAYFTGDPSTTGEADGRLTPASFVFLPIGTPNVTMATIHPGTDSDVHPTPLVKSGGNFTISNNGANGEFRLSIEGQSPSSGVLLVTPGTSGNGPGGNVSDNVVTYYADGNDWVILSQDIEADSAYSGAFTSPLSGSGQASSDPEVYFSFAFFPFDSPATGPGEIPALSSLTNFSKKRVFGWNAQIIENNANNAPGDMEHIVVSKTSDLNIDALYDNRGDVGVAVDNAFLSPSDGIMFATIREGLRDNTATGGLYEYGQIGGVDNDLVGGSYWTIHTNITDPTNGEFNVNYAGAFFGADSGFQMAQSIDIPGGMIDGLTIDGVSDSFTQGALIVGGHGNDDNYTSASPNGTGWDIRLRDNGTGLENNDQVNYIYLPYDTENLVAGRVNLDGTLSGSTDPAGFTLTYEENGVGGPQYRLHIAGKNPDTGMLLLTGTGESGGEENADNSVIYFADGNDFIIQGLDHRATADLTLTTPEQTSFYFAYIDFDAPPTLGGTMTVAGDYNGNGVVDAADYTIWKDSFGSTSDLTADGNDNGVIDAADYTVWKDNFGNSAAAAATTSTVPEPGPFVLLVGALALVIRRGKSRLGNV
;
A
#
# COMPACT_ATOMS: atom_id res chain seq x y z
N MET A 1 -57.56 -40.88 28.41
CA MET A 1 -57.18 -40.01 29.54
C MET A 1 -55.70 -40.24 29.81
N LYS A 2 -54.94 -39.15 29.92
CA LYS A 2 -53.49 -38.99 29.76
C LYS A 2 -52.58 -40.06 30.40
N PHE A 3 -51.58 -40.50 29.63
CA PHE A 3 -50.19 -40.74 30.06
C PHE A 3 -49.31 -40.83 28.81
N THR A 4 -48.23 -40.04 28.72
CA THR A 4 -46.90 -40.55 28.32
C THR A 4 -45.78 -39.53 28.54
N PHE A 5 -44.66 -40.10 28.99
CA PHE A 5 -43.30 -39.55 29.13
C PHE A 5 -42.64 -39.21 27.78
N GLY A 6 -41.67 -38.30 27.81
CA GLY A 6 -40.66 -38.12 26.76
C GLY A 6 -39.65 -37.04 27.16
N ARG A 7 -38.36 -37.28 26.99
CA ARG A 7 -37.24 -36.71 27.75
C ARG A 7 -36.09 -36.39 26.77
N TRP A 8 -35.26 -35.40 27.11
CA TRP A 8 -33.93 -35.02 26.53
C TRP A 8 -33.94 -34.15 25.25
N ARG A 9 -33.06 -33.14 25.03
CA ARG A 9 -32.07 -32.38 25.83
C ARG A 9 -31.64 -31.14 25.02
N ARG A 10 -31.31 -30.04 25.73
CA ARG A 10 -30.33 -28.94 25.46
C ARG A 10 -30.44 -28.09 24.17
N THR A 11 -30.70 -26.79 24.36
CA THR A 11 -29.98 -25.69 23.67
C THR A 11 -30.05 -24.40 24.49
N MET A 12 -29.01 -23.58 24.35
CA MET A 12 -28.69 -22.31 25.03
C MET A 12 -29.83 -21.29 25.04
N ALA A 13 -29.93 -20.49 26.12
CA ALA A 13 -30.43 -19.12 26.04
C ALA A 13 -30.11 -18.31 27.32
N ARG A 14 -29.32 -17.24 27.12
CA ARG A 14 -29.48 -15.88 27.68
C ARG A 14 -29.66 -15.70 29.19
N ARG A 15 -28.65 -15.08 29.81
CA ARG A 15 -28.87 -14.01 30.81
C ARG A 15 -27.85 -12.90 30.59
N TRP A 16 -28.29 -11.86 29.89
CA TRP A 16 -27.72 -10.52 29.94
C TRP A 16 -28.03 -9.95 31.33
N GLN A 17 -27.00 -9.61 32.11
CA GLN A 17 -27.15 -8.74 33.27
C GLN A 17 -27.08 -7.29 32.78
N LEU A 18 -28.20 -6.59 32.86
CA LEU A 18 -28.31 -5.14 32.73
C LEU A 18 -27.41 -4.47 33.79
N GLY A 19 -26.31 -3.89 33.34
CA GLY A 19 -25.62 -2.82 34.06
C GLY A 19 -26.33 -1.50 33.76
N THR A 20 -26.81 -0.86 34.81
CA THR A 20 -27.56 0.39 34.77
C THR A 20 -26.71 1.53 34.20
N LEU A 21 -27.09 2.05 33.03
CA LEU A 21 -26.61 3.30 32.46
C LEU A 21 -27.05 4.46 33.38
N VAL A 22 -26.12 5.08 34.08
CA VAL A 22 -26.37 6.35 34.78
C VAL A 22 -26.26 7.48 33.76
N MET A 23 -27.38 7.81 33.12
CA MET A 23 -27.55 9.08 32.41
C MET A 23 -27.64 10.20 33.46
N ALA A 24 -26.50 10.80 33.82
CA ALA A 24 -26.48 12.08 34.52
C ALA A 24 -26.62 13.20 33.48
N GLY A 25 -27.87 13.50 33.12
CA GLY A 25 -28.21 14.70 32.35
C GLY A 25 -28.05 15.95 33.22
N THR A 26 -26.86 16.55 33.22
CA THR A 26 -26.70 17.98 33.49
C THR A 26 -26.48 18.68 32.17
N CYS A 27 -27.43 19.56 31.84
CA CYS A 27 -27.37 20.48 30.71
C CYS A 27 -26.10 21.34 30.82
N ILE A 28 -25.04 20.98 30.09
CA ILE A 28 -23.89 21.85 29.85
C ILE A 28 -24.37 22.93 28.88
N ALA A 29 -24.22 24.19 29.27
CA ALA A 29 -24.51 25.31 28.40
C ALA A 29 -23.62 25.19 27.15
N THR A 30 -24.23 25.23 25.97
CA THR A 30 -23.52 25.23 24.68
C THR A 30 -22.77 26.55 24.52
N SER A 31 -21.49 26.59 24.91
CA SER A 31 -20.50 27.44 24.23
C SER A 31 -20.25 26.83 22.84
N ASN A 32 -19.90 27.64 21.84
CA ASN A 32 -19.61 27.12 20.50
C ASN A 32 -18.25 26.41 20.56
N ALA A 33 -18.22 25.17 21.05
CA ALA A 33 -17.00 24.38 21.04
C ALA A 33 -16.46 24.32 19.60
N LEU A 34 -15.22 24.77 19.41
CA LEU A 34 -14.54 24.65 18.13
C LEU A 34 -14.46 23.17 17.75
N ALA A 35 -14.38 22.89 16.45
CA ALA A 35 -14.21 21.51 16.03
C ALA A 35 -12.82 20.97 16.44
N VAL A 36 -11.82 21.84 16.49
CA VAL A 36 -10.46 21.57 16.99
C VAL A 36 -9.93 22.82 17.68
N ASP A 37 -9.32 22.68 18.85
CA ASP A 37 -8.59 23.75 19.52
C ASP A 37 -7.09 23.64 19.19
N LEU A 38 -6.46 24.71 18.73
CA LEU A 38 -5.11 24.70 18.17
C LEU A 38 -4.20 25.71 18.86
N ALA A 39 -2.92 25.36 19.05
CA ALA A 39 -1.92 26.29 19.55
C ALA A 39 -0.49 25.96 19.06
N ASN A 40 0.26 27.00 18.68
CA ASN A 40 1.74 26.94 18.68
C ASN A 40 2.24 27.50 20.01
N ILE A 41 3.08 26.72 20.71
CA ILE A 41 3.57 27.00 22.05
C ILE A 41 5.06 27.35 21.96
N THR A 42 5.39 28.59 22.31
CA THR A 42 6.78 29.04 22.45
C THR A 42 7.25 28.81 23.88
N VAL A 43 8.34 28.06 24.03
CA VAL A 43 8.94 27.76 25.33
C VAL A 43 10.27 28.48 25.45
N SER A 44 10.38 29.40 26.41
CA SER A 44 11.64 30.05 26.75
C SER A 44 12.25 29.44 28.02
N GLY A 45 13.57 29.25 28.00
CA GLY A 45 14.32 28.58 29.05
C GLY A 45 15.46 27.74 28.47
N GLU A 46 16.52 27.55 29.25
CA GLU A 46 17.59 26.62 28.88
C GLU A 46 17.01 25.20 28.72
N PRO A 47 17.52 24.38 27.78
CA PRO A 47 16.95 23.05 27.51
C PRO A 47 16.88 22.13 28.74
N ASN A 48 17.88 22.17 29.64
CA ASN A 48 17.91 21.41 30.91
C ASN A 48 18.01 22.28 32.17
N GLY A 49 17.98 23.61 32.06
CA GLY A 49 18.36 24.49 33.16
C GLY A 49 17.37 24.44 34.34
N GLY A 50 17.87 24.50 35.58
CA GLY A 50 17.06 24.43 36.81
C GLY A 50 16.09 25.60 37.08
N ASN A 51 15.84 26.47 36.09
CA ASN A 51 14.81 27.50 36.15
C ASN A 51 13.52 26.96 35.50
N ILE A 52 12.37 27.30 36.10
CA ILE A 52 11.06 26.95 35.55
C ILE A 52 10.91 27.55 34.14
N PRO A 53 10.54 26.76 33.11
CA PRO A 53 10.34 27.29 31.77
C PRO A 53 9.17 28.26 31.72
N VAL A 54 9.23 29.20 30.79
CA VAL A 54 8.10 30.06 30.46
C VAL A 54 7.56 29.62 29.11
N ALA A 55 6.49 28.84 29.15
CA ALA A 55 5.68 28.47 28.00
C ALA A 55 4.58 29.49 27.77
N SER A 56 4.39 29.89 26.52
CA SER A 56 3.43 30.92 26.14
C SER A 56 2.86 30.66 24.76
N ILE A 57 1.61 31.08 24.57
CA ILE A 57 0.92 31.08 23.28
C ILE A 57 0.82 32.54 22.84
N MET A 58 1.37 32.86 21.67
CA MET A 58 1.29 34.21 21.12
C MET A 58 -0.15 34.52 20.66
N THR A 59 -0.55 35.79 20.68
CA THR A 59 -1.96 36.21 20.50
C THR A 59 -2.54 35.92 19.11
N ASP A 60 -1.69 35.65 18.12
CA ASP A 60 -1.99 35.29 16.73
C ASP A 60 -1.66 33.81 16.42
N GLN A 61 -1.28 33.02 17.43
CA GLN A 61 -0.86 31.61 17.32
C GLN A 61 -1.86 30.65 17.96
N SER A 62 -3.14 31.03 17.99
CA SER A 62 -4.24 30.17 18.45
C SER A 62 -5.54 30.58 17.76
N THR A 63 -6.53 29.69 17.76
CA THR A 63 -7.86 29.92 17.18
C THR A 63 -8.66 31.05 17.86
N VAL A 64 -8.14 31.65 18.95
CA VAL A 64 -8.81 32.70 19.71
C VAL A 64 -7.87 33.88 19.92
N SER A 65 -8.20 35.03 19.35
CA SER A 65 -7.48 36.27 19.67
C SER A 65 -7.60 36.50 21.18
N ASN A 66 -6.48 36.50 21.88
CA ASN A 66 -6.41 36.67 23.33
C ASN A 66 -7.08 38.00 23.75
N THR A 67 -8.37 37.96 24.06
CA THR A 67 -9.10 39.05 24.68
C THR A 67 -9.71 38.51 25.95
N ALA A 68 -9.03 38.83 27.05
CA ALA A 68 -9.49 38.83 28.43
C ALA A 68 -10.94 38.36 28.68
N LEU A 69 -11.06 37.19 29.35
CA LEU A 69 -12.24 36.71 30.07
C LEU A 69 -13.49 36.44 29.20
N GLY A 70 -13.50 35.27 28.53
CA GLY A 70 -14.67 34.70 27.86
C GLY A 70 -14.39 33.33 27.22
N THR A 71 -14.46 32.28 28.03
CA THR A 71 -14.76 30.85 27.74
C THR A 71 -14.82 30.37 26.26
N GLU A 72 -13.66 30.31 25.59
CA GLU A 72 -13.32 29.58 24.36
C GLU A 72 -11.77 29.65 24.25
N GLY A 73 -11.05 28.53 24.00
CA GLY A 73 -9.59 28.57 23.77
C GLY A 73 -8.74 27.44 24.35
N PHE A 74 -7.47 27.46 23.91
CA PHE A 74 -6.37 26.58 24.30
C PHE A 74 -5.43 27.37 25.23
N PHE A 75 -5.13 26.83 26.43
CA PHE A 75 -4.32 27.52 27.43
C PHE A 75 -3.17 26.67 27.93
N VAL A 76 -2.03 27.31 28.19
CA VAL A 76 -0.98 26.78 29.08
C VAL A 76 -1.23 27.34 30.47
N ASP A 77 -1.57 26.48 31.42
CA ASP A 77 -1.83 26.85 32.81
C ASP A 77 -0.51 26.93 33.62
N ALA A 78 -0.59 27.53 34.81
CA ALA A 78 0.52 27.51 35.75
C ALA A 78 0.82 26.08 36.21
N GLY A 79 2.10 25.80 36.46
CA GLY A 79 2.56 24.53 37.00
C GLY A 79 3.57 23.78 36.12
N SER A 80 4.00 24.40 35.01
CA SER A 80 5.05 23.88 34.15
C SER A 80 6.34 23.57 34.91
N VAL A 81 7.00 22.50 34.47
CA VAL A 81 8.35 22.11 34.86
C VAL A 81 9.17 21.90 33.59
N ILE A 82 10.46 21.61 33.73
CA ILE A 82 11.31 21.34 32.56
C ILE A 82 10.68 20.21 31.75
N GLY A 83 10.40 20.50 30.48
CA GLY A 83 9.83 19.54 29.54
C GLY A 83 8.36 19.18 29.74
N GLU A 84 7.62 19.78 30.69
CA GLU A 84 6.19 19.45 30.87
C GLU A 84 5.31 20.68 31.12
N TYR A 85 4.22 20.80 30.35
CA TYR A 85 3.39 22.00 30.24
C TYR A 85 1.91 21.65 30.43
N PRO A 86 1.30 22.02 31.58
CA PRO A 86 -0.11 21.77 31.83
C PRO A 86 -1.01 22.51 30.84
N ILE A 87 -1.87 21.78 30.13
CA ILE A 87 -2.81 22.33 29.14
C ILE A 87 -4.22 22.34 29.71
N ARG A 88 -4.97 23.39 29.41
CA ARG A 88 -6.41 23.47 29.68
C ARG A 88 -7.16 23.84 28.42
N ILE A 89 -8.22 23.09 28.13
CA ILE A 89 -9.16 23.40 27.05
C ILE A 89 -10.44 24.01 27.65
N GLY A 90 -10.84 25.17 27.11
CA GLY A 90 -12.00 25.90 27.62
C GLY A 90 -11.88 26.25 29.11
N ASP A 91 -12.94 26.03 29.87
CA ASP A 91 -13.07 26.59 31.23
C ASP A 91 -12.39 25.76 32.32
N SER A 92 -12.15 24.48 32.09
CA SER A 92 -11.67 23.57 33.12
C SER A 92 -10.88 22.42 32.54
N ALA A 93 -9.67 22.22 33.06
CA ALA A 93 -8.82 21.12 32.66
C ALA A 93 -9.39 19.75 33.06
N ALA A 94 -10.28 19.70 34.05
CA ALA A 94 -10.73 18.44 34.65
C ALA A 94 -11.53 17.52 33.70
N ASN A 95 -11.93 18.04 32.54
CA ASN A 95 -12.69 17.28 31.55
C ASN A 95 -11.88 16.99 30.28
N ASP A 96 -10.63 17.44 30.18
CA ASP A 96 -9.88 17.43 28.92
C ASP A 96 -9.61 15.99 28.45
N ALA A 97 -9.15 15.11 29.34
CA ALA A 97 -8.85 13.71 29.02
C ALA A 97 -10.10 12.86 28.69
N VAL A 98 -11.27 13.22 29.21
CA VAL A 98 -12.54 12.51 28.95
C VAL A 98 -13.30 13.13 27.77
N GLY A 99 -13.02 14.39 27.45
CA GLY A 99 -13.71 15.17 26.44
C GLY A 99 -13.14 15.03 25.03
N GLY A 100 -11.92 14.50 24.88
CA GLY A 100 -11.21 14.48 23.60
C GLY A 100 -9.77 13.99 23.73
N VAL A 101 -9.02 14.12 22.63
CA VAL A 101 -7.60 13.75 22.54
C VAL A 101 -6.75 14.96 22.22
N LEU A 102 -5.61 15.08 22.90
CA LEU A 102 -4.57 16.05 22.58
C LEU A 102 -3.47 15.35 21.75
N ILE A 103 -3.08 15.97 20.64
CA ILE A 103 -1.95 15.55 19.81
C ILE A 103 -0.93 16.69 19.82
N SER A 104 0.35 16.37 19.98
CA SER A 104 1.41 17.37 20.04
C SER A 104 2.61 16.98 19.19
N GLN A 105 3.32 17.97 18.68
CA GLN A 105 4.49 17.80 17.84
C GLN A 105 5.59 18.80 18.19
N ILE A 106 6.85 18.39 18.04
CA ILE A 106 8.00 19.29 18.20
C ILE A 106 8.10 20.20 16.97
N ALA A 107 8.05 21.51 17.22
CA ALA A 107 8.01 22.56 16.21
C ALA A 107 9.28 23.44 16.28
N GLU A 108 10.43 22.82 16.48
CA GLU A 108 11.74 23.46 16.59
C GLU A 108 12.85 22.49 16.15
N THR A 109 13.83 22.99 15.40
CA THR A 109 15.12 22.31 15.21
C THR A 109 15.92 22.43 16.49
N GLY A 110 16.38 21.28 16.97
CA GLY A 110 17.03 21.06 18.26
C GLY A 110 17.77 22.24 18.92
N ARG A 111 17.78 22.24 20.25
CA ARG A 111 18.40 23.30 21.05
C ARG A 111 19.86 23.02 21.36
N GLN A 112 20.65 24.08 21.43
CA GLN A 112 22.06 23.98 21.80
C GLN A 112 22.25 23.82 23.32
N ILE A 113 23.04 22.83 23.73
CA ILE A 113 23.42 22.54 25.11
C ILE A 113 24.94 22.45 25.24
N ALA A 114 25.49 22.97 26.34
CA ALA A 114 26.91 22.81 26.66
C ALA A 114 27.23 21.36 27.06
N THR A 115 28.28 20.78 26.49
CA THR A 115 28.70 19.41 26.80
C THR A 115 29.66 19.36 28.00
N PRO A 116 29.73 18.24 28.74
CA PRO A 116 30.63 18.10 29.89
C PRO A 116 32.12 18.22 29.52
N LEU A 117 32.46 18.04 28.24
CA LEU A 117 33.82 18.11 27.70
C LEU A 117 34.18 19.51 27.16
N GLY A 118 33.30 20.51 27.29
CA GLY A 118 33.58 21.90 26.92
C GLY A 118 33.25 22.28 25.46
N GLY A 119 32.22 21.64 24.88
CA GLY A 119 31.66 21.96 23.56
C GLY A 119 30.19 22.36 23.62
N VAL A 120 29.54 22.45 22.45
CA VAL A 120 28.09 22.66 22.31
C VAL A 120 27.55 21.55 21.41
N GLU A 121 26.42 20.97 21.79
CA GLU A 121 25.69 19.93 21.05
C GLU A 121 24.26 20.42 20.78
N THR A 122 23.70 20.07 19.62
CA THR A 122 22.30 20.30 19.30
C THR A 122 21.51 19.08 19.75
N VAL A 123 20.52 19.24 20.64
CA VAL A 123 19.66 18.15 21.08
C VAL A 123 18.27 18.26 20.47
N TYR A 124 17.72 17.13 20.05
CA TYR A 124 16.40 17.04 19.43
C TYR A 124 15.37 16.47 20.41
N GLY A 125 14.10 16.74 20.13
CA GLY A 125 13.00 16.42 21.01
C GLY A 125 12.02 15.42 20.42
N THR A 126 11.38 14.65 21.30
CA THR A 126 10.13 13.93 21.03
C THR A 126 9.00 14.55 21.83
N ALA A 127 7.78 14.53 21.27
CA ALA A 127 6.59 15.05 21.92
C ALA A 127 5.75 13.91 22.51
N ALA A 128 5.18 14.14 23.69
CA ALA A 128 4.26 13.23 24.36
C ALA A 128 3.17 14.00 25.09
N ILE A 129 2.12 13.31 25.51
CA ILE A 129 1.04 13.82 26.35
C ILE A 129 1.03 13.00 27.64
N VAL A 130 0.71 13.62 28.77
CA VAL A 130 0.54 12.91 30.03
C VAL A 130 -0.69 13.42 30.77
N ALA A 131 -1.41 12.53 31.45
CA ALA A 131 -2.45 12.93 32.38
C ALA A 131 -1.84 13.75 33.53
N ASP A 132 -2.45 14.88 33.86
CA ASP A 132 -1.92 15.86 34.80
C ASP A 132 -1.72 15.27 36.21
N ASP A 133 -2.58 14.33 36.59
CA ASP A 133 -2.58 13.60 37.86
C ASP A 133 -1.94 12.20 37.76
N SER A 134 -1.28 11.89 36.64
CA SER A 134 -0.49 10.66 36.49
C SER A 134 0.64 10.60 37.51
N GLY A 135 0.97 9.40 37.97
CA GLY A 135 2.18 9.19 38.78
C GLY A 135 3.49 9.47 38.02
N GLN A 136 3.44 9.56 36.69
CA GLN A 136 4.56 9.91 35.81
C GLN A 136 4.59 11.40 35.44
N SER A 137 3.53 12.16 35.75
CA SER A 137 3.50 13.60 35.56
C SER A 137 4.46 14.27 36.54
N LEU A 138 5.34 15.13 36.03
CA LEU A 138 6.26 15.94 36.81
C LEU A 138 5.70 17.34 37.08
N ASN A 139 4.62 17.72 36.39
CA ASN A 139 4.04 19.04 36.58
C ASN A 139 3.40 19.20 37.96
N THR A 140 3.16 20.45 38.34
CA THR A 140 2.66 20.79 39.69
C THR A 140 1.17 21.14 39.75
N ARG A 141 0.46 21.10 38.61
CA ARG A 141 -0.97 21.45 38.54
C ARG A 141 -1.83 20.33 39.12
N ASN A 142 -1.52 19.06 38.82
CA ASN A 142 -2.11 17.86 39.41
C ASN A 142 -3.67 17.88 39.48
N VAL A 143 -4.31 18.22 38.36
CA VAL A 143 -5.77 18.27 38.20
C VAL A 143 -6.26 16.98 37.56
N SER A 144 -7.09 16.23 38.28
CA SER A 144 -7.66 14.99 37.75
C SER A 144 -8.50 15.22 36.50
N GLY A 145 -8.22 14.43 35.46
CA GLY A 145 -8.81 14.59 34.11
C GLY A 145 -8.14 15.67 33.26
N GLY A 146 -7.14 16.40 33.79
CA GLY A 146 -6.30 17.33 33.05
C GLY A 146 -5.25 16.63 32.19
N LEU A 147 -4.73 17.37 31.21
CA LEU A 147 -3.66 16.92 30.32
C LEU A 147 -2.47 17.89 30.38
N ALA A 148 -1.27 17.38 30.17
CA ALA A 148 -0.06 18.15 29.94
C ALA A 148 0.65 17.66 28.68
N ILE A 149 1.35 18.56 27.99
CA ILE A 149 2.29 18.18 26.93
C ILE A 149 3.65 17.98 27.58
N ALA A 150 4.31 16.89 27.24
CA ALA A 150 5.66 16.56 27.62
C ALA A 150 6.59 16.57 26.40
N ALA A 151 7.87 16.89 26.62
CA ALA A 151 8.92 16.73 25.63
C ALA A 151 10.19 16.18 26.24
N HIS A 152 10.82 15.26 25.51
CA HIS A 152 12.01 14.53 25.96
C HIS A 152 13.12 14.62 24.93
N ARG A 153 14.37 14.50 25.37
CA ARG A 153 15.52 14.40 24.49
C ARG A 153 15.50 13.06 23.76
N GLY A 154 15.54 13.09 22.43
CA GLY A 154 15.87 11.89 21.64
C GLY A 154 17.38 11.63 21.63
N GLY A 155 17.79 10.37 21.50
CA GLY A 155 19.19 9.96 21.42
C GLY A 155 19.65 9.09 22.58
N VAL A 156 20.90 8.63 22.55
CA VAL A 156 21.42 7.62 23.50
C VAL A 156 21.34 8.02 24.98
N ALA A 157 20.92 7.08 25.84
CA ALA A 157 21.10 7.13 27.29
C ALA A 157 22.58 6.89 27.68
N SER A 158 23.25 7.88 28.30
CA SER A 158 24.67 7.73 28.64
C SER A 158 24.87 6.88 29.90
N THR A 159 25.58 5.75 29.80
CA THR A 159 25.97 4.93 30.97
C THR A 159 27.30 5.37 31.58
N ALA A 160 27.99 6.32 30.95
CA ALA A 160 29.35 6.71 31.31
C ALA A 160 29.45 8.21 31.68
N VAL A 161 29.51 8.44 32.99
CA VAL A 161 30.15 9.57 33.69
C VAL A 161 29.36 10.89 33.79
N ASN A 162 28.81 11.09 34.99
CA ASN A 162 28.43 12.36 35.66
C ASN A 162 26.96 12.81 35.46
N ASP A 163 26.25 12.93 36.58
CA ASP A 163 24.86 13.39 36.84
C ASP A 163 24.58 14.85 36.41
N THR A 164 25.23 15.31 35.35
CA THR A 164 25.27 16.70 34.89
C THR A 164 24.96 16.86 33.40
N TYR A 165 24.88 15.76 32.64
CA TYR A 165 24.49 15.77 31.22
C TYR A 165 23.08 15.19 31.06
N ILE A 166 22.36 15.69 30.05
CA ILE A 166 21.00 15.25 29.76
C ILE A 166 21.02 13.97 28.90
N ASN A 167 20.40 12.90 29.39
CA ASN A 167 20.34 11.62 28.70
C ASN A 167 19.21 11.58 27.67
N GLY A 168 19.26 10.60 26.77
CA GLY A 168 18.07 10.13 26.07
C GLY A 168 16.91 9.92 27.03
N GLY A 169 15.72 10.32 26.62
CA GLY A 169 14.50 10.21 27.40
C GLY A 169 14.34 11.24 28.54
N ASP A 170 15.34 12.07 28.83
CA ASP A 170 15.20 13.11 29.86
C ASP A 170 14.33 14.29 29.37
N PRO A 171 13.54 14.95 30.24
CA PRO A 171 12.71 16.09 29.86
C PRO A 171 13.49 17.29 29.31
N ILE A 172 13.00 17.91 28.23
CA ILE A 172 13.60 19.11 27.63
C ILE A 172 12.61 20.23 27.35
N ASN A 173 13.10 21.47 27.49
CA ASN A 173 12.38 22.63 27.00
C ASN A 173 12.53 22.78 25.47
N THR A 174 11.43 22.78 24.73
CA THR A 174 11.39 22.96 23.26
C THR A 174 10.05 23.55 22.81
N ASN A 175 10.00 24.22 21.65
CA ASN A 175 8.75 24.72 21.09
C ASN A 175 7.91 23.59 20.50
N MET A 176 6.59 23.75 20.58
CA MET A 176 5.64 22.70 20.24
C MET A 176 4.49 23.27 19.43
N ALA A 177 3.83 22.39 18.69
CA ALA A 177 2.52 22.63 18.14
C ALA A 177 1.56 21.57 18.70
N ALA A 178 0.30 21.95 18.92
CA ALA A 178 -0.68 21.07 19.51
C ALA A 178 -2.09 21.31 18.97
N ALA A 179 -2.85 20.22 18.89
CA ALA A 179 -4.26 20.23 18.52
C ALA A 179 -5.06 19.33 19.46
N TYR A 180 -6.18 19.83 19.95
CA TYR A 180 -7.14 19.07 20.74
C TYR A 180 -8.40 18.77 19.92
N PHE A 181 -8.77 17.49 19.87
CA PHE A 181 -9.87 16.93 19.09
C PHE A 181 -11.00 16.49 20.03
N PRO A 182 -12.08 17.27 20.19
CA PRO A 182 -13.16 16.94 21.10
C PRO A 182 -14.04 15.80 20.57
N PHE A 183 -14.30 14.80 21.40
CA PHE A 183 -15.22 13.70 21.08
C PHE A 183 -16.64 14.18 20.78
N SER A 184 -17.07 15.27 21.42
CA SER A 184 -18.37 15.89 21.16
C SER A 184 -18.57 16.37 19.72
N GLN A 185 -17.49 16.55 18.96
CA GLN A 185 -17.50 16.97 17.55
C GLN A 185 -17.47 15.78 16.58
N GLY A 186 -17.48 14.55 17.10
CA GLY A 186 -17.54 13.33 16.30
C GLY A 186 -16.20 12.80 15.81
N TRP A 187 -15.07 13.35 16.27
CA TRP A 187 -13.75 12.82 15.92
C TRP A 187 -13.61 11.35 16.34
N MET A 188 -13.10 10.54 15.41
CA MET A 188 -12.69 9.16 15.65
C MET A 188 -11.27 9.19 16.20
N ALA A 189 -11.18 9.19 17.52
CA ALA A 189 -9.94 9.39 18.26
C ALA A 189 -10.02 8.65 19.59
N GLY A 190 -8.87 8.38 20.18
CA GLY A 190 -8.80 7.92 21.55
C GLY A 190 -7.38 7.77 22.06
N THR A 191 -7.30 7.50 23.35
CA THR A 191 -6.07 7.13 24.03
C THR A 191 -6.18 5.66 24.45
N VAL A 192 -5.25 4.86 23.94
CA VAL A 192 -5.08 3.47 24.36
C VAL A 192 -4.07 3.40 25.50
N SER A 193 -4.33 2.54 26.48
CA SER A 193 -3.40 2.21 27.57
C SER A 193 -3.51 0.73 27.94
N SER A 194 -2.38 0.10 28.24
CA SER A 194 -2.31 -1.23 28.84
C SER A 194 -2.19 -1.09 30.36
N SER A 195 -2.76 -2.02 31.14
CA SER A 195 -2.83 -1.89 32.61
C SER A 195 -1.87 -2.80 33.37
N SER A 196 -1.25 -3.78 32.71
CA SER A 196 -0.32 -4.71 33.36
C SER A 196 0.72 -5.32 32.42
N ILE A 197 1.92 -5.50 32.95
CA ILE A 197 3.00 -6.34 32.40
C ILE A 197 3.08 -7.55 33.31
N SER A 198 2.77 -8.73 32.79
CA SER A 198 2.92 -9.97 33.57
C SER A 198 4.14 -10.72 33.08
N GLY A 199 5.24 -10.64 33.83
CA GLY A 199 6.42 -11.47 33.64
C GLY A 199 7.72 -10.77 34.03
N ALA A 200 8.74 -11.55 34.37
CA ALA A 200 10.13 -11.10 34.48
C ALA A 200 10.99 -12.13 33.72
N GLY A 201 11.78 -11.69 32.73
CA GLY A 201 12.53 -12.56 31.81
C GLY A 201 11.83 -12.76 30.45
N ASP A 202 12.32 -13.69 29.61
CA ASP A 202 11.85 -13.99 28.23
C ASP A 202 10.38 -14.44 28.09
N ASP A 203 9.58 -14.34 29.15
CA ASP A 203 8.17 -14.75 29.22
C ASP A 203 7.35 -13.60 29.82
N ILE A 204 7.56 -12.38 29.30
CA ILE A 204 6.67 -11.24 29.54
C ILE A 204 5.46 -11.42 28.62
N THR A 205 4.31 -11.72 29.21
CA THR A 205 3.03 -11.58 28.51
C THR A 205 2.58 -10.13 28.68
N TYR A 206 2.71 -9.34 27.62
CA TYR A 206 2.11 -8.00 27.59
C TYR A 206 0.60 -8.17 27.51
N ALA A 207 -0.12 -7.49 28.41
CA ALA A 207 -1.58 -7.55 28.39
C ALA A 207 -2.10 -6.84 27.14
N ALA A 208 -3.19 -7.38 26.56
CA ALA A 208 -3.98 -6.68 25.55
C ALA A 208 -4.31 -5.24 26.01
N PRO A 209 -4.62 -4.31 25.09
CA PRO A 209 -5.12 -2.99 25.47
C PRO A 209 -6.29 -3.14 26.44
N ASP A 210 -6.10 -2.71 27.68
CA ASP A 210 -7.06 -2.94 28.77
C ASP A 210 -7.96 -1.72 29.02
N VAL A 211 -7.49 -0.52 28.65
CA VAL A 211 -8.22 0.73 28.85
C VAL A 211 -8.14 1.58 27.57
N PHE A 212 -9.30 1.79 26.95
CA PHE A 212 -9.49 2.71 25.84
C PHE A 212 -10.42 3.84 26.27
N VAL A 213 -9.94 5.08 26.19
CA VAL A 213 -10.77 6.28 26.34
C VAL A 213 -10.86 6.92 24.96
N GLY A 214 -12.03 6.83 24.33
CA GLY A 214 -12.20 7.30 22.97
C GLY A 214 -13.65 7.43 22.55
N ASN A 215 -13.84 7.76 21.28
CA ASN A 215 -15.14 8.04 20.69
C ASN A 215 -15.33 7.31 19.35
N ALA A 216 -16.61 7.16 18.98
CA ALA A 216 -17.08 6.68 17.68
C ALA A 216 -16.44 5.35 17.21
N GLY A 217 -16.80 4.26 17.89
CA GLY A 217 -16.76 2.89 17.35
C GLY A 217 -15.40 2.30 16.97
N ALA A 218 -14.30 3.06 16.99
CA ALA A 218 -12.96 2.56 16.73
C ALA A 218 -12.60 1.46 17.72
N SER A 219 -11.98 0.40 17.20
CA SER A 219 -11.46 -0.70 18.00
C SER A 219 -9.95 -0.76 17.90
N ILE A 220 -9.33 -1.19 18.98
CA ILE A 220 -7.88 -1.35 19.06
C ILE A 220 -7.61 -2.76 19.55
N GLU A 221 -6.73 -3.43 18.84
CA GLU A 221 -6.25 -4.75 19.18
C GLU A 221 -4.73 -4.80 19.10
N LEU A 222 -4.14 -5.81 19.73
CA LEU A 222 -2.71 -6.06 19.62
C LEU A 222 -2.36 -6.41 18.17
N TYR A 223 -1.35 -5.75 17.60
CA TYR A 223 -0.92 -6.06 16.25
C TYR A 223 -0.06 -7.33 16.25
N VAL A 224 -0.40 -8.28 15.38
CA VAL A 224 0.35 -9.50 15.13
C VAL A 224 0.74 -9.46 13.65
N SER A 225 2.05 -9.49 13.35
CA SER A 225 2.53 -9.55 11.97
C SER A 225 2.61 -11.00 11.50
N ASP A 226 2.15 -11.27 10.27
CA ASP A 226 2.32 -12.55 9.58
C ASP A 226 3.62 -12.61 8.75
N ALA A 227 4.49 -11.59 8.85
CA ALA A 227 5.72 -11.50 8.06
C ALA A 227 6.74 -12.58 8.47
N PRO A 228 7.41 -13.25 7.50
CA PRO A 228 8.26 -14.42 7.72
C PRO A 228 9.48 -14.17 8.62
N HIS A 229 9.84 -12.90 8.84
CA HIS A 229 10.96 -12.50 9.70
C HIS A 229 10.55 -12.08 11.12
N PHE A 230 9.25 -12.08 11.43
CA PHE A 230 8.73 -11.66 12.73
C PHE A 230 7.57 -12.56 13.18
N GLU A 231 7.88 -13.75 13.72
CA GLU A 231 6.87 -14.60 14.33
C GLU A 231 6.50 -14.10 15.75
N GLY A 232 5.36 -13.38 15.88
CA GLY A 232 4.71 -13.12 17.18
C GLY A 232 4.08 -11.73 17.34
N PRO A 233 3.24 -11.52 18.38
CA PRO A 233 2.77 -10.19 18.76
C PRO A 233 3.96 -9.27 19.07
N LYS A 234 3.95 -8.03 18.56
CA LYS A 234 4.99 -7.04 18.87
C LYS A 234 4.56 -6.10 19.98
N ASP A 235 5.40 -5.95 20.98
CA ASP A 235 5.18 -5.06 22.12
C ASP A 235 5.19 -3.59 21.65
N GLY A 236 4.23 -2.79 22.12
CA GLY A 236 4.08 -1.39 21.72
C GLY A 236 3.45 -1.16 20.34
N TYR A 237 2.95 -2.21 19.66
CA TYR A 237 2.25 -2.08 18.37
C TYR A 237 0.76 -2.46 18.47
N TYR A 238 -0.09 -1.57 17.99
CA TYR A 238 -1.54 -1.70 18.05
C TYR A 238 -2.13 -1.56 16.65
N LYS A 239 -3.12 -2.39 16.33
CA LYS A 239 -3.96 -2.20 15.15
C LYS A 239 -5.18 -1.40 15.54
N VAL A 240 -5.35 -0.24 14.89
CA VAL A 240 -6.51 0.65 15.04
C VAL A 240 -7.44 0.42 13.85
N THR A 241 -8.63 -0.12 14.12
CA THR A 241 -9.68 -0.29 13.11
C THR A 241 -10.68 0.86 13.22
N ILE A 242 -10.90 1.55 12.09
CA ILE A 242 -11.83 2.67 11.99
C ILE A 242 -13.15 2.17 11.37
N PRO A 243 -14.31 2.41 12.01
CA PRO A 243 -15.59 1.96 11.46
C PRO A 243 -15.93 2.68 10.16
N GLY A 244 -16.43 1.92 9.18
CA GLY A 244 -16.80 2.48 7.86
C GLY A 244 -15.62 2.74 6.94
N LEU A 245 -14.41 2.35 7.34
CA LEU A 245 -13.22 2.35 6.49
C LEU A 245 -13.18 1.05 5.67
N GLU A 246 -12.98 1.18 4.35
CA GLU A 246 -12.82 0.06 3.42
C GLU A 246 -11.32 -0.20 3.11
N ASP A 247 -10.53 0.87 2.99
CA ASP A 247 -9.08 0.83 2.75
C ASP A 247 -8.37 2.05 3.36
N SER A 248 -7.63 1.81 4.44
CA SER A 248 -6.84 2.81 5.17
C SER A 248 -5.72 3.46 4.35
N ARG A 249 -5.29 2.82 3.27
CA ARG A 249 -4.24 3.36 2.39
C ARG A 249 -4.76 4.47 1.48
N ARG A 250 -6.09 4.67 1.41
CA ARG A 250 -6.74 5.58 0.46
C ARG A 250 -7.73 6.55 1.09
N GLN A 251 -8.32 6.26 2.25
CA GLN A 251 -9.46 7.03 2.76
C GLN A 251 -9.12 8.04 3.87
N GLY A 252 -7.87 8.11 4.32
CA GLY A 252 -7.46 9.10 5.34
C GLY A 252 -6.05 8.85 5.87
N LEU A 253 -5.75 9.47 7.02
CA LEU A 253 -4.52 9.25 7.75
C LEU A 253 -4.77 9.18 9.26
N LEU A 254 -3.83 8.58 10.00
CA LEU A 254 -3.83 8.53 11.46
C LEU A 254 -2.70 9.40 11.99
N LEU A 255 -3.03 10.40 12.82
CA LEU A 255 -2.04 11.14 13.60
C LEU A 255 -1.93 10.53 14.99
N ALA A 256 -0.71 10.46 15.52
CA ALA A 256 -0.46 9.87 16.81
C ALA A 256 0.61 10.61 17.64
N THR A 257 0.49 10.51 18.95
CA THR A 257 1.46 11.00 19.94
C THR A 257 1.47 10.04 21.13
N VAL A 258 2.62 9.83 21.77
CA VAL A 258 2.70 9.01 22.99
C VAL A 258 1.90 9.66 24.11
N ALA A 259 1.26 8.86 24.96
CA ALA A 259 0.42 9.32 26.06
C ALA A 259 1.04 9.01 27.45
N ASP A 260 2.37 9.07 27.55
CA ASP A 260 3.13 8.95 28.79
C ASP A 260 4.43 9.78 28.77
N ASN A 261 5.02 10.01 29.95
CA ASN A 261 6.17 10.87 30.19
C ASN A 261 7.48 10.06 30.33
N VAL A 262 7.74 9.15 29.39
CA VAL A 262 8.83 8.16 29.50
C VAL A 262 9.79 8.17 28.31
N GLY A 263 9.95 9.31 27.62
CA GLY A 263 10.99 9.42 26.59
C GLY A 263 10.74 8.54 25.36
N ARG A 264 9.56 8.66 24.73
CA ARG A 264 9.15 7.84 23.58
C ARG A 264 8.52 8.69 22.50
N PHE A 265 8.37 8.12 21.30
CA PHE A 265 7.58 8.70 20.21
C PHE A 265 6.60 7.69 19.62
N ALA A 266 5.57 8.19 18.94
CA ALA A 266 4.53 7.37 18.33
C ALA A 266 4.66 7.40 16.82
N THR A 267 4.38 6.25 16.20
CA THR A 267 4.38 6.06 14.75
C THR A 267 3.01 5.60 14.30
N ALA A 268 2.62 5.92 13.06
CA ALA A 268 1.37 5.46 12.46
C ALA A 268 1.50 5.27 10.95
N ALA A 269 1.05 4.13 10.43
CA ALA A 269 0.94 3.87 9.00
C ALA A 269 -0.29 3.00 8.72
N PRO A 270 -0.88 3.07 7.51
CA PRO A 270 -1.92 2.13 7.12
C PRO A 270 -1.37 0.69 7.14
N ALA A 271 -2.18 -0.27 7.58
CA ALA A 271 -1.88 -1.68 7.43
C ALA A 271 -1.79 -2.04 5.93
N HIS A 272 -0.91 -2.98 5.60
CA HIS A 272 -0.68 -3.42 4.22
C HIS A 272 -1.94 -3.90 3.52
N ASP A 273 -2.83 -4.55 4.27
CA ASP A 273 -4.11 -5.07 3.81
C ASP A 273 -5.23 -4.03 3.70
N GLY A 274 -4.96 -2.77 4.08
CA GLY A 274 -5.93 -1.68 4.11
C GLY A 274 -6.95 -1.75 5.25
N SER A 275 -6.88 -2.75 6.13
CA SER A 275 -7.93 -3.02 7.13
C SER A 275 -7.93 -2.08 8.36
N GLY A 276 -6.97 -1.16 8.43
CA GLY A 276 -6.82 -0.24 9.55
C GLY A 276 -5.45 0.43 9.55
N TYR A 277 -5.05 0.96 10.69
CA TYR A 277 -3.75 1.60 10.90
C TYR A 277 -2.95 0.84 11.94
N ILE A 278 -1.65 0.73 11.71
CA ILE A 278 -0.71 0.21 12.69
C ILE A 278 -0.12 1.41 13.43
N LEU A 279 -0.32 1.43 14.74
CA LEU A 279 0.14 2.44 15.68
C LEU A 279 1.27 1.83 16.50
N GLY A 280 2.48 2.37 16.40
CA GLY A 280 3.63 1.95 17.19
C GLY A 280 4.02 2.98 18.24
N THR A 281 4.60 2.53 19.35
CA THR A 281 5.29 3.39 20.33
C THR A 281 6.72 2.92 20.47
N ILE A 282 7.67 3.82 20.23
CA ILE A 282 9.08 3.51 20.08
C ILE A 282 9.88 4.26 21.13
N ASP A 283 10.85 3.57 21.73
CA ASP A 283 11.77 4.17 22.68
C ASP A 283 12.69 5.19 22.00
N SER A 284 12.85 6.37 22.60
CA SER A 284 13.69 7.43 22.03
C SER A 284 15.09 7.50 22.65
N ASP A 285 15.41 6.63 23.62
CA ASP A 285 16.69 6.66 24.35
C ASP A 285 17.75 5.62 23.91
N ALA A 286 17.39 4.78 22.92
CA ALA A 286 18.22 3.74 22.30
C ALA A 286 18.85 2.71 23.27
N TYR A 287 18.26 2.46 24.44
CA TYR A 287 18.73 1.43 25.39
C TYR A 287 18.35 0.00 24.94
N PHE A 288 18.89 -0.46 23.80
CA PHE A 288 18.72 -1.83 23.31
C PHE A 288 19.71 -2.78 23.99
N THR A 289 19.39 -3.30 25.18
CA THR A 289 20.28 -4.26 25.83
C THR A 289 20.20 -5.65 25.21
N GLY A 290 20.98 -5.90 24.15
CA GLY A 290 21.72 -7.16 24.00
C GLY A 290 21.22 -8.26 23.05
N ASP A 291 20.22 -8.05 22.21
CA ASP A 291 19.83 -9.02 21.15
C ASP A 291 19.06 -8.32 20.00
N PRO A 292 19.49 -8.45 18.73
CA PRO A 292 18.80 -7.90 17.57
C PRO A 292 17.50 -8.64 17.18
N SER A 293 17.09 -9.70 17.91
CA SER A 293 15.91 -10.51 17.61
C SER A 293 14.79 -10.50 18.67
N THR A 294 14.91 -9.71 19.74
CA THR A 294 13.88 -9.65 20.79
C THR A 294 13.46 -8.21 21.13
N THR A 295 12.24 -7.88 20.68
CA THR A 295 11.25 -6.96 21.28
C THR A 295 11.72 -5.57 21.74
N GLY A 296 11.21 -4.53 21.06
CA GLY A 296 11.09 -3.20 21.67
C GLY A 296 10.43 -3.30 23.05
N GLU A 297 10.76 -2.37 23.95
CA GLU A 297 10.33 -2.36 25.36
C GLU A 297 11.16 -3.19 26.36
N ALA A 298 12.49 -3.18 26.25
CA ALA A 298 13.38 -3.84 27.24
C ALA A 298 13.25 -3.29 28.69
N ASP A 299 12.52 -2.19 28.92
CA ASP A 299 12.23 -1.66 30.25
C ASP A 299 10.94 -2.22 30.90
N GLY A 300 10.14 -2.99 30.14
CA GLY A 300 8.87 -3.54 30.62
C GLY A 300 7.97 -2.44 31.19
N ARG A 301 7.71 -1.37 30.43
CA ARG A 301 6.78 -0.30 30.80
C ARG A 301 5.60 -0.20 29.83
N LEU A 302 4.43 0.15 30.40
CA LEU A 302 3.19 0.38 29.67
C LEU A 302 3.36 1.57 28.71
N THR A 303 2.96 1.43 27.44
CA THR A 303 3.13 2.48 26.42
C THR A 303 1.80 2.95 25.85
N PRO A 304 1.09 3.83 26.58
CA PRO A 304 -0.13 4.41 26.06
C PRO A 304 0.17 5.35 24.90
N ALA A 305 -0.76 5.42 23.95
CA ALA A 305 -0.69 6.33 22.81
C ALA A 305 -2.05 6.96 22.54
N SER A 306 -2.01 8.20 22.11
CA SER A 306 -3.16 8.97 21.66
C SER A 306 -3.16 9.04 20.15
N PHE A 307 -4.32 8.87 19.52
CA PHE A 307 -4.47 9.01 18.07
C PHE A 307 -5.75 9.75 17.69
N VAL A 308 -5.76 10.25 16.46
CA VAL A 308 -6.94 10.75 15.76
C VAL A 308 -6.89 10.33 14.28
N PHE A 309 -8.01 9.85 13.76
CA PHE A 309 -8.17 9.60 12.34
C PHE A 309 -8.72 10.84 11.63
N LEU A 310 -8.09 11.21 10.51
CA LEU A 310 -8.51 12.31 9.63
C LEU A 310 -8.95 11.74 8.27
N PRO A 311 -10.27 11.73 7.97
CA PRO A 311 -10.76 11.33 6.65
C PRO A 311 -10.26 12.24 5.54
N ILE A 312 -9.96 11.69 4.35
CA ILE A 312 -9.73 12.50 3.14
C ILE A 312 -10.89 13.48 2.94
N GLY A 313 -10.56 14.74 2.68
CA GLY A 313 -11.57 15.79 2.51
C GLY A 313 -12.08 16.39 3.82
N THR A 314 -11.41 16.12 4.96
CA THR A 314 -11.64 16.84 6.22
C THR A 314 -11.70 18.35 5.95
N PRO A 315 -12.79 19.04 6.29
CA PRO A 315 -12.97 20.45 5.93
C PRO A 315 -11.86 21.35 6.50
N ASN A 316 -11.32 22.21 5.64
CA ASN A 316 -10.26 23.18 5.96
C ASN A 316 -8.94 22.59 6.50
N VAL A 317 -8.65 21.32 6.22
CA VAL A 317 -7.37 20.70 6.57
C VAL A 317 -6.60 20.39 5.30
N THR A 318 -5.35 20.85 5.23
CA THR A 318 -4.41 20.41 4.19
C THR A 318 -3.60 19.26 4.74
N MET A 319 -3.63 18.11 4.09
CA MET A 319 -2.95 16.94 4.61
C MET A 319 -2.43 16.05 3.49
N ALA A 320 -1.36 15.34 3.79
CA ALA A 320 -0.91 14.25 2.95
C ALA A 320 -0.08 13.22 3.70
N THR A 321 -0.04 12.03 3.12
CA THR A 321 0.92 10.99 3.42
C THR A 321 2.01 11.01 2.37
N ILE A 322 3.26 11.03 2.81
CA ILE A 322 4.44 11.22 1.97
C ILE A 322 5.24 9.93 1.96
N HIS A 323 5.40 9.36 0.76
CA HIS A 323 6.47 8.42 0.50
C HIS A 323 7.78 9.21 0.36
N PRO A 324 8.82 8.90 1.14
CA PRO A 324 10.03 9.71 1.19
C PRO A 324 10.84 9.60 -0.10
N GLY A 325 10.64 8.53 -0.88
CA GLY A 325 11.62 8.09 -1.87
C GLY A 325 12.78 7.35 -1.18
N THR A 326 13.62 6.66 -1.94
CA THR A 326 14.60 5.71 -1.38
C THR A 326 16.06 6.12 -1.57
N ASP A 327 16.27 7.41 -1.86
CA ASP A 327 17.55 8.10 -1.70
C ASP A 327 17.28 9.63 -1.65
N SER A 328 18.26 10.36 -1.13
CA SER A 328 18.36 11.80 -0.90
C SER A 328 17.87 12.75 -2.02
N ASP A 329 17.70 12.28 -3.26
CA ASP A 329 17.24 13.06 -4.42
C ASP A 329 16.01 12.49 -5.16
N VAL A 330 15.31 11.47 -4.62
CA VAL A 330 13.99 11.05 -5.15
C VAL A 330 12.91 12.07 -4.76
N HIS A 331 12.00 12.40 -5.68
CA HIS A 331 10.90 13.32 -5.38
C HIS A 331 9.95 12.72 -4.34
N PRO A 332 9.82 13.33 -3.13
CA PRO A 332 8.86 12.86 -2.14
C PRO A 332 7.47 12.85 -2.76
N THR A 333 6.84 11.68 -2.76
CA THR A 333 5.60 11.47 -3.52
C THR A 333 4.41 11.44 -2.57
N PRO A 334 3.46 12.40 -2.70
CA PRO A 334 2.23 12.37 -1.93
C PRO A 334 1.33 11.23 -2.41
N LEU A 335 1.01 10.31 -1.50
CA LEU A 335 0.14 9.16 -1.76
C LEU A 335 -1.31 9.54 -1.46
N VAL A 336 -1.66 9.69 -0.19
CA VAL A 336 -2.97 10.22 0.22
C VAL A 336 -2.85 11.73 0.36
N LYS A 337 -3.74 12.54 -0.26
CA LYS A 337 -3.75 13.99 -0.05
C LYS A 337 -5.13 14.64 -0.20
N SER A 338 -5.37 15.70 0.57
CA SER A 338 -6.54 16.57 0.41
C SER A 338 -6.32 17.97 0.97
N GLY A 339 -7.20 18.91 0.64
CA GLY A 339 -7.17 20.28 1.15
C GLY A 339 -6.52 21.26 0.18
N GLY A 340 -5.77 22.24 0.73
CA GLY A 340 -5.10 23.26 -0.06
C GLY A 340 -3.94 22.71 -0.90
N ASN A 341 -3.54 23.46 -1.93
CA ASN A 341 -2.37 23.11 -2.73
C ASN A 341 -1.09 23.20 -1.90
N PHE A 342 -0.18 22.27 -2.12
CA PHE A 342 1.14 22.28 -1.51
C PHE A 342 2.20 21.71 -2.45
N THR A 343 3.46 22.00 -2.15
CA THR A 343 4.62 21.37 -2.76
C THR A 343 5.49 20.77 -1.67
N ILE A 344 6.09 19.62 -1.97
CA ILE A 344 7.10 19.00 -1.11
C ILE A 344 8.31 18.61 -1.94
N SER A 345 9.51 18.83 -1.41
CA SER A 345 10.79 18.53 -2.09
C SER A 345 11.87 18.15 -1.08
N ASN A 346 12.81 17.29 -1.46
CA ASN A 346 14.02 17.08 -0.67
C ASN A 346 14.88 18.36 -0.66
N ASN A 347 15.52 18.65 0.47
CA ASN A 347 16.36 19.84 0.65
C ASN A 347 17.85 19.49 0.83
N GLY A 348 18.35 18.50 0.07
CA GLY A 348 19.79 18.23 -0.14
C GLY A 348 20.54 17.56 1.02
N ALA A 349 19.89 17.22 2.12
CA ALA A 349 20.43 16.36 3.17
C ALA A 349 19.47 15.19 3.43
N ASN A 350 20.03 13.99 3.52
CA ASN A 350 19.40 12.76 4.00
C ASN A 350 18.37 13.02 5.13
N GLY A 351 17.07 12.87 4.82
CA GLY A 351 15.97 13.06 5.78
C GLY A 351 15.38 14.49 5.89
N GLU A 352 15.77 15.46 5.06
CA GLU A 352 15.22 16.84 5.10
C GLU A 352 14.24 17.13 3.95
N PHE A 353 13.00 17.48 4.32
CA PHE A 353 11.89 17.77 3.39
C PHE A 353 11.39 19.20 3.56
N ARG A 354 11.30 19.96 2.45
CA ARG A 354 10.69 21.29 2.44
C ARG A 354 9.24 21.20 2.01
N LEU A 355 8.33 21.62 2.89
CA LEU A 355 6.90 21.72 2.64
C LEU A 355 6.50 23.19 2.47
N SER A 356 5.85 23.52 1.36
CA SER A 356 5.21 24.82 1.13
C SER A 356 3.72 24.63 0.89
N ILE A 357 2.87 25.32 1.65
CA ILE A 357 1.41 25.27 1.51
C ILE A 357 0.94 26.62 0.98
N GLU A 358 0.21 26.61 -0.13
CA GLU A 358 -0.18 27.84 -0.83
C GLU A 358 -1.02 28.76 0.08
N GLY A 359 -0.54 29.98 0.28
CA GLY A 359 -1.22 31.00 1.09
C GLY A 359 -1.11 30.82 2.61
N GLN A 360 -0.33 29.84 3.08
CA GLN A 360 -0.11 29.58 4.49
C GLN A 360 1.36 29.86 4.87
N SER A 361 1.61 29.96 6.17
CA SER A 361 2.93 30.07 6.79
C SER A 361 2.94 29.35 8.15
N PRO A 362 4.12 29.08 8.74
CA PRO A 362 4.23 28.49 10.07
C PRO A 362 3.50 29.26 11.18
N SER A 363 3.26 30.56 10.99
CA SER A 363 2.50 31.40 11.92
C SER A 363 1.00 31.41 11.68
N SER A 364 0.51 30.81 10.59
CA SER A 364 -0.90 30.86 10.18
C SER A 364 -1.71 29.64 10.65
N GLY A 365 -1.07 28.66 11.28
CA GLY A 365 -1.72 27.44 11.74
C GLY A 365 -0.79 26.49 12.48
N VAL A 366 -1.32 25.30 12.79
CA VAL A 366 -0.61 24.19 13.41
C VAL A 366 -0.29 23.16 12.33
N LEU A 367 0.97 22.72 12.26
CA LEU A 367 1.40 21.56 11.48
C LEU A 367 1.61 20.40 12.45
N LEU A 368 0.96 19.27 12.20
CA LEU A 368 1.22 18.01 12.89
C LEU A 368 1.87 17.05 11.91
N VAL A 369 2.86 16.31 12.38
CA VAL A 369 3.57 15.30 11.58
C VAL A 369 3.66 14.03 12.42
N THR A 370 3.32 12.89 11.82
CA THR A 370 3.44 11.58 12.45
C THR A 370 4.31 10.70 11.56
N PRO A 371 5.44 10.17 12.10
CA PRO A 371 6.26 9.21 11.37
C PRO A 371 5.51 7.90 11.14
N GLY A 372 5.88 7.20 10.08
CA GLY A 372 5.44 5.85 9.75
C GLY A 372 5.97 4.82 10.73
N THR A 373 5.34 3.65 10.77
CA THR A 373 5.75 2.53 11.61
C THR A 373 6.51 1.48 10.81
N SER A 374 7.54 0.88 11.40
CA SER A 374 8.42 -0.12 10.78
C SER A 374 7.85 -1.56 10.78
N GLY A 375 6.54 -1.73 10.60
CA GLY A 375 5.93 -3.05 10.41
C GLY A 375 6.21 -3.68 9.04
N ASN A 376 7.12 -3.06 8.29
CA ASN A 376 7.46 -3.19 6.88
C ASN A 376 6.50 -2.59 5.86
N GLY A 377 6.12 -1.33 6.06
CA GLY A 377 6.01 -0.38 4.94
C GLY A 377 5.00 0.75 5.17
N PRO A 378 4.68 1.59 4.15
CA PRO A 378 5.39 1.76 2.87
C PRO A 378 6.67 2.57 3.06
N GLY A 379 7.83 1.91 2.94
CA GLY A 379 9.16 2.54 2.99
C GLY A 379 10.26 1.73 3.68
N GLY A 380 9.95 0.72 4.50
CA GLY A 380 10.95 -0.17 5.12
C GLY A 380 11.17 0.08 6.61
N ASN A 381 12.25 -0.48 7.17
CA ASN A 381 12.58 -0.48 8.61
C ASN A 381 12.93 0.93 9.14
N VAL A 382 11.94 1.82 9.28
CA VAL A 382 12.12 3.16 9.85
C VAL A 382 11.96 3.17 11.39
N SER A 383 12.45 2.12 12.06
CA SER A 383 12.06 1.74 13.43
C SER A 383 12.55 2.65 14.55
N ASP A 384 13.35 3.68 14.27
CA ASP A 384 13.97 4.54 15.27
C ASP A 384 14.09 6.01 14.82
N ASN A 385 13.55 6.35 13.66
CA ASN A 385 13.62 7.72 13.17
C ASN A 385 12.54 8.61 13.80
N VAL A 386 12.93 9.74 14.39
CA VAL A 386 12.01 10.78 14.86
C VAL A 386 11.84 11.86 13.80
N VAL A 387 10.60 12.30 13.63
CA VAL A 387 10.27 13.40 12.72
C VAL A 387 9.92 14.65 13.50
N THR A 388 10.61 15.75 13.20
CA THR A 388 10.37 17.10 13.74
C THR A 388 10.24 18.10 12.60
N TYR A 389 9.88 19.36 12.89
CA TYR A 389 9.94 20.41 11.87
C TYR A 389 10.30 21.77 12.46
N TYR A 390 10.71 22.69 11.59
CA TYR A 390 10.92 24.09 11.93
C TYR A 390 10.45 25.01 10.80
N ALA A 391 10.25 26.29 11.16
CA ALA A 391 9.87 27.33 10.22
C ALA A 391 11.11 27.85 9.44
N ASP A 392 11.02 27.90 8.11
CA ASP A 392 11.98 28.61 7.26
C ASP A 392 11.24 29.57 6.31
N GLY A 393 11.21 30.85 6.69
CA GLY A 393 10.42 31.86 5.99
C GLY A 393 8.92 31.57 6.07
N ASN A 394 8.30 31.32 4.91
CA ASN A 394 6.88 30.94 4.81
C ASN A 394 6.67 29.43 4.71
N ASP A 395 7.75 28.64 4.71
CA ASP A 395 7.71 27.21 4.53
C ASP A 395 8.02 26.49 5.84
N TRP A 396 7.79 25.18 5.83
CA TRP A 396 8.23 24.26 6.86
C TRP A 396 9.37 23.42 6.32
N VAL A 397 10.38 23.20 7.15
CA VAL A 397 11.38 22.18 6.89
C VAL A 397 11.15 21.06 7.90
N ILE A 398 10.79 19.90 7.40
CA ILE A 398 10.55 18.66 8.13
C ILE A 398 11.85 17.87 8.13
N LEU A 399 12.24 17.37 9.30
CA LEU A 399 13.47 16.61 9.52
C LEU A 399 13.12 15.24 10.06
N SER A 400 13.53 14.21 9.33
CA SER A 400 13.64 12.84 9.80
C SER A 400 15.04 12.61 10.36
N GLN A 401 15.13 12.08 11.57
CA GLN A 401 16.39 11.92 12.28
C GLN A 401 16.50 10.54 12.89
N ASP A 402 17.58 9.88 12.52
CA ASP A 402 17.99 8.61 13.10
C ASP A 402 18.50 8.80 14.53
N ILE A 403 18.01 7.95 15.44
CA ILE A 403 18.31 7.95 16.87
C ILE A 403 19.40 6.91 17.22
N GLU A 404 19.97 6.17 16.25
CA GLU A 404 20.88 5.02 16.47
C GLU A 404 22.12 5.33 17.36
N ALA A 405 22.48 4.31 18.16
CA ALA A 405 23.42 4.36 19.29
C ALA A 405 24.85 3.86 19.03
N ASP A 406 25.38 3.87 17.80
CA ASP A 406 26.69 3.24 17.50
C ASP A 406 27.91 3.88 18.23
N SER A 407 27.72 5.01 18.91
CA SER A 407 28.80 5.61 19.73
C SER A 407 29.21 4.78 20.96
N ALA A 408 28.40 3.81 21.42
CA ALA A 408 28.73 3.00 22.59
C ALA A 408 29.88 1.98 22.34
N TYR A 409 30.15 1.59 21.08
CA TYR A 409 31.10 0.50 20.78
C TYR A 409 32.49 0.95 20.31
N SER A 410 32.66 2.17 19.80
CA SER A 410 33.94 2.61 19.24
C SER A 410 34.88 3.31 20.23
N GLY A 411 34.43 3.60 21.47
CA GLY A 411 35.23 4.29 22.48
C GLY A 411 35.65 5.72 22.10
N ALA A 412 35.06 6.27 21.03
CA ALA A 412 35.31 7.62 20.53
C ALA A 412 34.04 8.46 20.69
N PHE A 413 34.03 9.34 21.70
CA PHE A 413 33.07 10.45 21.81
C PHE A 413 33.34 11.52 20.75
N THR A 414 33.31 11.16 19.47
CA THR A 414 33.51 12.11 18.38
C THR A 414 32.23 12.22 17.57
N SER A 415 31.38 13.16 18.01
CA SER A 415 30.12 13.62 17.41
C SER A 415 28.84 12.87 17.81
N PRO A 416 28.29 13.13 19.00
CA PRO A 416 26.89 12.82 19.29
C PRO A 416 25.97 13.71 18.44
N LEU A 417 25.12 13.08 17.63
CA LEU A 417 23.95 13.65 16.93
C LEU A 417 24.07 15.13 16.53
N SER A 418 24.99 15.45 15.61
CA SER A 418 25.16 16.83 15.12
C SER A 418 24.15 17.22 14.02
N GLY A 419 23.17 16.36 13.69
CA GLY A 419 22.33 16.53 12.49
C GLY A 419 23.14 16.59 11.18
N SER A 420 24.42 16.21 11.21
CA SER A 420 25.33 16.31 10.07
C SER A 420 26.39 15.21 10.15
N GLY A 421 26.03 13.98 9.79
CA GLY A 421 27.01 12.95 9.44
C GLY A 421 27.31 11.87 10.47
N GLN A 422 26.29 11.18 10.98
CA GLN A 422 26.46 9.74 11.23
C GLN A 422 25.79 9.02 10.07
N ALA A 423 26.58 8.20 9.37
CA ALA A 423 26.08 7.33 8.32
C ALA A 423 25.46 6.12 9.03
N SER A 424 24.17 6.18 9.29
CA SER A 424 23.34 5.08 9.79
C SER A 424 22.18 4.90 8.81
N SER A 425 21.70 3.66 8.70
CA SER A 425 20.82 3.15 7.64
C SER A 425 19.53 3.96 7.45
N ASP A 426 19.26 4.42 6.23
CA ASP A 426 17.97 4.97 5.75
C ASP A 426 17.25 6.03 6.64
N PRO A 427 17.65 7.31 6.57
CA PRO A 427 16.96 8.44 7.21
C PRO A 427 15.62 8.81 6.53
N GLU A 428 15.14 7.98 5.61
CA GLU A 428 13.96 8.19 4.78
C GLU A 428 12.71 7.66 5.45
N VAL A 429 12.05 8.55 6.20
CA VAL A 429 10.82 8.21 6.90
C VAL A 429 9.62 8.49 6.02
N TYR A 430 8.82 7.46 5.79
CA TYR A 430 7.41 7.63 5.46
C TYR A 430 6.72 8.41 6.56
N PHE A 431 6.05 9.52 6.25
CA PHE A 431 5.34 10.29 7.26
C PHE A 431 4.02 10.84 6.74
N SER A 432 3.12 11.13 7.65
CA SER A 432 1.88 11.85 7.37
C SER A 432 1.94 13.24 8.01
N PHE A 433 1.45 14.26 7.31
CA PHE A 433 1.27 15.59 7.85
C PHE A 433 -0.18 16.06 7.73
N ALA A 434 -0.60 16.90 8.67
CA ALA A 434 -1.84 17.67 8.58
C ALA A 434 -1.60 19.09 9.08
N PHE A 435 -2.02 20.06 8.28
CA PHE A 435 -1.98 21.48 8.58
C PHE A 435 -3.39 22.02 8.84
N PHE A 436 -3.53 22.69 9.99
CA PHE A 436 -4.77 23.28 10.48
C PHE A 436 -4.62 24.81 10.56
N PRO A 437 -5.27 25.59 9.68
CA PRO A 437 -5.17 27.04 9.70
C PRO A 437 -5.94 27.66 10.88
N PHE A 438 -5.38 28.70 11.51
CA PHE A 438 -6.05 29.44 12.59
C PHE A 438 -7.23 30.28 12.09
N ASP A 439 -7.08 30.90 10.91
CA ASP A 439 -8.10 31.81 10.35
C ASP A 439 -9.29 31.08 9.72
N SER A 440 -9.18 29.77 9.52
CA SER A 440 -10.23 28.93 8.94
C SER A 440 -10.12 27.51 9.50
N PRO A 441 -10.33 27.32 10.82
CA PRO A 441 -10.13 26.03 11.45
C PRO A 441 -11.06 24.96 10.86
N ALA A 442 -10.71 23.69 11.12
CA ALA A 442 -11.57 22.58 10.77
C ALA A 442 -12.98 22.79 11.35
N THR A 443 -14.01 22.35 10.62
CA THR A 443 -15.41 22.45 11.07
C THR A 443 -15.94 21.15 11.66
N GLY A 444 -15.12 20.09 11.67
CA GLY A 444 -15.44 18.75 12.12
C GLY A 444 -14.54 17.72 11.44
N PRO A 445 -14.72 16.42 11.74
CA PRO A 445 -13.97 15.33 11.09
C PRO A 445 -14.29 15.18 9.59
N GLY A 446 -15.46 15.66 9.13
CA GLY A 446 -15.97 15.29 7.81
C GLY A 446 -16.55 13.87 7.77
N GLU A 447 -16.95 13.43 6.58
CA GLU A 447 -17.40 12.06 6.34
C GLU A 447 -16.24 11.22 5.78
N ILE A 448 -16.22 9.93 6.06
CA ILE A 448 -15.32 8.99 5.36
C ILE A 448 -15.84 8.87 3.93
N PRO A 449 -15.08 9.32 2.90
CA PRO A 449 -15.54 9.19 1.53
C PRO A 449 -15.62 7.71 1.14
N ALA A 450 -16.64 7.32 0.36
CA ALA A 450 -16.72 5.98 -0.21
C ALA A 450 -15.47 5.69 -1.05
N LEU A 451 -14.92 4.48 -0.96
CA LEU A 451 -13.68 4.12 -1.66
C LEU A 451 -13.80 4.33 -3.18
N SER A 452 -14.95 3.98 -3.74
CA SER A 452 -15.30 4.18 -5.16
C SER A 452 -15.31 5.64 -5.63
N SER A 453 -15.36 6.61 -4.71
CA SER A 453 -15.25 8.03 -5.05
C SER A 453 -13.79 8.53 -5.14
N LEU A 454 -12.85 7.75 -4.62
CA LEU A 454 -11.43 8.09 -4.53
C LEU A 454 -10.57 7.30 -5.52
N THR A 455 -11.01 6.11 -5.92
CA THR A 455 -10.23 5.20 -6.76
C THR A 455 -11.13 4.38 -7.68
N ASN A 456 -10.60 4.01 -8.84
CA ASN A 456 -11.20 3.01 -9.73
C ASN A 456 -10.60 1.60 -9.50
N PHE A 457 -9.63 1.47 -8.59
CA PHE A 457 -9.07 0.19 -8.17
C PHE A 457 -10.11 -0.62 -7.39
N SER A 458 -10.15 -1.93 -7.64
CA SER A 458 -10.78 -2.91 -6.75
C SER A 458 -10.12 -4.28 -6.91
N LYS A 459 -10.25 -5.13 -5.90
CA LYS A 459 -9.69 -6.49 -5.91
C LYS A 459 -10.34 -7.42 -6.93
N LYS A 460 -11.42 -7.02 -7.61
CA LYS A 460 -12.05 -7.80 -8.70
C LYS A 460 -11.41 -7.56 -10.07
N ARG A 461 -10.59 -6.52 -10.21
CA ARG A 461 -10.10 -6.06 -11.52
C ARG A 461 -8.82 -6.75 -11.95
N VAL A 462 -8.68 -6.89 -13.27
CA VAL A 462 -7.41 -7.09 -13.95
C VAL A 462 -7.05 -5.78 -14.65
N PHE A 463 -5.78 -5.40 -14.64
CA PHE A 463 -5.29 -4.24 -15.38
C PHE A 463 -3.82 -4.43 -15.75
N GLY A 464 -3.36 -3.62 -16.69
CA GLY A 464 -1.96 -3.62 -17.11
C GLY A 464 -1.47 -2.25 -17.53
N TRP A 465 -0.15 -2.15 -17.68
CA TRP A 465 0.56 -0.97 -18.12
C TRP A 465 1.85 -1.33 -18.87
N ASN A 466 2.32 -0.37 -19.64
CA ASN A 466 3.60 -0.38 -20.31
C ASN A 466 4.46 0.74 -19.72
N ALA A 467 5.66 0.38 -19.30
CA ALA A 467 6.64 1.29 -18.75
C ALA A 467 7.77 1.56 -19.76
N GLN A 468 8.19 2.81 -19.85
CA GLN A 468 9.45 3.20 -20.46
C GLN A 468 10.39 3.63 -19.35
N ILE A 469 11.57 3.00 -19.32
CA ILE A 469 12.66 3.36 -18.44
C ILE A 469 13.61 4.28 -19.21
N ILE A 470 13.97 5.42 -18.64
CA ILE A 470 15.03 6.29 -19.14
C ILE A 470 16.19 6.20 -18.15
N GLU A 471 17.33 5.71 -18.64
CA GLU A 471 18.58 5.78 -17.90
C GLU A 471 19.25 7.12 -18.21
N ASN A 472 19.48 7.92 -17.17
CA ASN A 472 20.23 9.17 -17.22
C ASN A 472 21.70 8.95 -16.83
N ASN A 473 22.00 7.91 -16.06
CA ASN A 473 23.35 7.50 -15.62
C ASN A 473 23.33 6.04 -15.12
N ALA A 474 24.47 5.36 -15.13
CA ALA A 474 24.55 3.91 -14.91
C ALA A 474 24.83 3.47 -13.47
N ASN A 475 24.98 4.42 -12.55
CA ASN A 475 25.00 4.20 -11.12
C ASN A 475 23.57 3.91 -10.59
N ASN A 476 23.49 3.32 -9.40
CA ASN A 476 22.24 3.09 -8.70
C ASN A 476 21.93 4.26 -7.75
N ALA A 477 21.94 5.49 -8.26
CA ALA A 477 21.67 6.69 -7.47
C ALA A 477 20.40 7.41 -7.97
N PRO A 478 19.78 8.23 -7.11
CA PRO A 478 18.51 8.90 -7.39
C PRO A 478 18.59 9.87 -8.56
N GLY A 479 17.53 9.91 -9.37
CA GLY A 479 17.44 10.74 -10.57
C GLY A 479 18.27 10.24 -11.75
N ASP A 480 19.11 9.23 -11.54
CA ASP A 480 19.81 8.52 -12.60
C ASP A 480 18.86 7.64 -13.43
N MET A 481 17.64 7.41 -12.93
CA MET A 481 16.55 6.68 -13.58
C MET A 481 15.25 7.47 -13.60
N GLU A 482 14.48 7.34 -14.68
CA GLU A 482 13.10 7.82 -14.76
C GLU A 482 12.19 6.71 -15.28
N HIS A 483 11.14 6.38 -14.51
CA HIS A 483 10.08 5.48 -14.93
C HIS A 483 8.87 6.26 -15.45
N ILE A 484 8.49 5.98 -16.70
CA ILE A 484 7.36 6.63 -17.37
C ILE A 484 6.35 5.56 -17.78
N VAL A 485 5.13 5.63 -17.22
CA VAL A 485 4.02 4.83 -17.74
C VAL A 485 3.53 5.42 -19.06
N VAL A 486 3.81 4.75 -20.17
CA VAL A 486 3.53 5.25 -21.52
C VAL A 486 2.15 4.85 -22.04
N SER A 487 1.61 3.74 -21.56
CA SER A 487 0.24 3.32 -21.80
C SER A 487 -0.24 2.41 -20.68
N LYS A 488 -1.54 2.42 -20.40
CA LYS A 488 -2.13 1.71 -19.26
C LYS A 488 -3.63 1.56 -19.43
N THR A 489 -4.22 0.75 -18.56
CA THR A 489 -5.67 0.72 -18.33
C THR A 489 -6.18 2.13 -18.03
N SER A 490 -7.09 2.63 -18.87
CA SER A 490 -7.26 4.06 -19.11
C SER A 490 -7.87 4.85 -17.94
N ASP A 491 -8.57 4.18 -17.04
CA ASP A 491 -9.23 4.77 -15.87
C ASP A 491 -8.43 4.65 -14.57
N LEU A 492 -7.23 4.07 -14.60
CA LEU A 492 -6.36 3.95 -13.43
C LEU A 492 -5.18 4.92 -13.49
N ASN A 493 -4.87 5.53 -12.35
CA ASN A 493 -3.57 6.15 -12.18
C ASN A 493 -2.55 5.08 -11.77
N ILE A 494 -1.40 5.04 -12.44
CA ILE A 494 -0.34 4.05 -12.19
C ILE A 494 0.96 4.84 -12.23
N ASP A 495 1.67 4.86 -11.12
CA ASP A 495 2.88 5.64 -10.89
C ASP A 495 3.96 4.73 -10.29
N ALA A 496 5.23 5.02 -10.56
CA ALA A 496 6.33 4.42 -9.79
C ALA A 496 6.63 5.27 -8.56
N LEU A 497 6.89 4.60 -7.44
CA LEU A 497 7.18 5.23 -6.15
C LEU A 497 8.56 4.88 -5.60
N TYR A 498 9.15 3.81 -6.11
CA TYR A 498 10.47 3.30 -5.79
C TYR A 498 11.14 3.05 -7.13
N ASP A 499 12.18 3.79 -7.47
CA ASP A 499 12.96 3.61 -8.69
C ASP A 499 14.42 3.61 -8.29
N ASN A 500 14.98 2.42 -8.15
CA ASN A 500 16.42 2.24 -8.17
C ASN A 500 16.78 1.60 -9.54
N ARG A 501 18.04 1.37 -9.82
CA ARG A 501 18.44 0.63 -11.01
C ARG A 501 17.86 -0.78 -10.92
N GLY A 502 17.00 -1.15 -11.87
CA GLY A 502 16.42 -2.49 -11.94
C GLY A 502 15.19 -2.73 -11.07
N ASP A 503 14.98 -2.02 -9.96
CA ASP A 503 13.82 -2.25 -9.09
C ASP A 503 12.81 -1.12 -9.16
N VAL A 504 11.56 -1.50 -9.42
CA VAL A 504 10.44 -0.56 -9.58
C VAL A 504 9.27 -0.94 -8.70
N GLY A 505 8.96 -0.09 -7.72
CA GLY A 505 7.75 -0.18 -6.90
C GLY A 505 6.60 0.60 -7.53
N VAL A 506 5.40 0.00 -7.56
CA VAL A 506 4.24 0.55 -8.29
C VAL A 506 3.10 0.91 -7.34
N ALA A 507 2.54 2.11 -7.51
CA ALA A 507 1.27 2.49 -6.92
C ALA A 507 0.17 2.65 -7.95
N VAL A 508 -1.05 2.33 -7.50
CA VAL A 508 -2.28 2.47 -8.27
C VAL A 508 -3.25 3.34 -7.50
N ASP A 509 -3.72 4.40 -8.15
CA ASP A 509 -4.56 5.44 -7.55
C ASP A 509 -4.02 5.91 -6.19
N ASN A 510 -2.72 6.20 -6.18
CA ASN A 510 -1.95 6.73 -5.06
C ASN A 510 -1.78 5.80 -3.84
N ALA A 511 -1.91 4.48 -4.01
CA ALA A 511 -1.50 3.53 -2.99
C ALA A 511 -0.78 2.34 -3.61
N PHE A 512 0.24 1.85 -2.90
CA PHE A 512 0.93 0.62 -3.29
C PHE A 512 -0.03 -0.56 -3.31
N LEU A 513 0.27 -1.52 -4.19
CA LEU A 513 -0.42 -2.80 -4.23
C LEU A 513 0.29 -3.77 -3.27
N SER A 514 -0.50 -4.46 -2.44
CA SER A 514 -0.01 -5.47 -1.50
C SER A 514 -0.34 -6.89 -1.97
N PRO A 515 0.28 -7.92 -1.37
CA PRO A 515 -0.09 -9.32 -1.59
C PRO A 515 -1.56 -9.65 -1.26
N SER A 516 -2.22 -8.82 -0.44
CA SER A 516 -3.64 -8.98 -0.10
C SER A 516 -4.60 -8.43 -1.17
N ASP A 517 -4.08 -7.64 -2.11
CA ASP A 517 -4.86 -7.03 -3.18
C ASP A 517 -4.96 -7.91 -4.40
N GLY A 518 -4.02 -8.84 -4.58
CA GLY A 518 -3.85 -9.65 -5.78
C GLY A 518 -2.39 -9.94 -6.07
N ILE A 519 -2.12 -10.37 -7.30
CA ILE A 519 -0.81 -10.82 -7.76
C ILE A 519 -0.32 -9.98 -8.94
N MET A 520 0.97 -9.66 -8.96
CA MET A 520 1.62 -8.89 -10.02
C MET A 520 2.50 -9.77 -10.90
N PHE A 521 2.51 -9.48 -12.19
CA PHE A 521 3.42 -10.07 -13.16
C PHE A 521 4.01 -8.98 -14.04
N ALA A 522 5.20 -9.25 -14.58
CA ALA A 522 5.85 -8.39 -15.54
C ALA A 522 6.45 -9.20 -16.69
N THR A 523 6.75 -8.53 -17.79
CA THR A 523 7.61 -9.04 -18.85
C THR A 523 8.43 -7.90 -19.45
N ILE A 524 9.52 -8.24 -20.11
CA ILE A 524 10.31 -7.27 -20.85
C ILE A 524 9.62 -6.94 -22.18
N ARG A 525 9.39 -5.64 -22.42
CA ARG A 525 8.72 -5.10 -23.61
C ARG A 525 9.68 -4.39 -24.58
N GLU A 526 10.97 -4.66 -24.42
CA GLU A 526 12.05 -4.14 -25.25
C GLU A 526 13.06 -5.25 -25.54
N GLY A 527 13.59 -5.26 -26.76
CA GLY A 527 14.63 -6.20 -27.13
C GLY A 527 15.99 -5.81 -26.53
N LEU A 528 17.02 -5.98 -27.34
CA LEU A 528 18.38 -5.53 -27.04
C LEU A 528 18.42 -4.02 -26.80
N ARG A 529 18.89 -3.60 -25.62
CA ARG A 529 18.93 -2.20 -25.22
C ARG A 529 20.36 -1.68 -25.11
N ASP A 530 20.57 -0.43 -25.53
CA ASP A 530 21.88 0.26 -25.45
C ASP A 530 21.88 1.35 -24.37
N ASN A 531 22.44 1.00 -23.20
CA ASN A 531 22.68 1.91 -22.09
C ASN A 531 24.13 2.44 -22.08
N THR A 532 24.94 2.21 -23.12
CA THR A 532 26.37 2.57 -23.07
C THR A 532 26.64 4.07 -23.04
N ALA A 533 25.68 4.89 -23.50
CA ALA A 533 25.76 6.35 -23.48
C ALA A 533 25.81 6.93 -22.05
N THR A 534 25.25 6.22 -21.08
CA THR A 534 25.14 6.58 -19.67
C THR A 534 26.11 5.81 -18.78
N GLY A 535 26.97 4.98 -19.38
CA GLY A 535 27.93 4.12 -18.67
C GLY A 535 27.42 2.71 -18.37
N GLY A 536 26.22 2.38 -18.83
CA GLY A 536 25.59 1.07 -18.70
C GLY A 536 26.04 0.09 -19.79
N LEU A 537 25.29 -1.01 -19.92
CA LEU A 537 25.61 -2.11 -20.83
C LEU A 537 24.76 -2.08 -22.11
N TYR A 538 25.22 -2.79 -23.12
CA TYR A 538 24.44 -3.10 -24.34
C TYR A 538 24.03 -4.56 -24.27
N GLU A 539 22.83 -4.85 -23.78
CA GLU A 539 22.42 -6.20 -23.38
C GLU A 539 20.91 -6.43 -23.50
N TYR A 540 20.48 -7.69 -23.48
CA TYR A 540 19.09 -8.04 -23.28
C TYR A 540 18.72 -7.96 -21.79
N GLY A 541 17.49 -7.54 -21.53
CA GLY A 541 16.90 -7.58 -20.21
C GLY A 541 16.07 -8.83 -19.97
N GLN A 542 15.88 -9.17 -18.71
CA GLN A 542 14.89 -10.11 -18.22
C GLN A 542 14.17 -9.55 -16.99
N ILE A 543 13.04 -10.16 -16.64
CA ILE A 543 12.44 -9.98 -15.32
C ILE A 543 13.16 -10.94 -14.39
N GLY A 544 13.88 -10.42 -13.40
CA GLY A 544 14.52 -11.24 -12.37
C GLY A 544 13.51 -11.76 -11.34
N GLY A 545 12.48 -10.97 -11.08
CA GLY A 545 11.37 -11.39 -10.25
C GLY A 545 10.32 -10.32 -10.13
N VAL A 546 9.19 -10.72 -9.55
CA VAL A 546 8.16 -9.79 -9.08
C VAL A 546 7.82 -10.25 -7.68
N ASP A 547 8.11 -9.43 -6.68
CA ASP A 547 8.02 -9.83 -5.30
C ASP A 547 7.39 -8.77 -4.42
N ASN A 548 7.33 -9.05 -3.13
CA ASN A 548 6.92 -8.07 -2.13
C ASN A 548 8.00 -7.82 -1.07
N ASP A 549 9.24 -8.28 -1.28
CA ASP A 549 10.25 -8.49 -0.24
C ASP A 549 11.23 -7.32 -0.06
N LEU A 550 11.44 -6.46 -1.07
CA LEU A 550 12.37 -5.32 -0.95
C LEU A 550 12.01 -4.36 0.20
N VAL A 551 10.73 -4.34 0.59
CA VAL A 551 10.23 -3.58 1.74
C VAL A 551 9.65 -4.53 2.79
N GLY A 552 10.31 -5.67 2.98
CA GLY A 552 10.00 -6.66 4.00
C GLY A 552 8.62 -7.32 3.94
N GLY A 553 8.16 -7.63 2.72
CA GLY A 553 7.05 -8.55 2.46
C GLY A 553 5.69 -7.90 2.16
N SER A 554 5.65 -6.62 1.81
CA SER A 554 4.45 -5.80 2.02
C SER A 554 3.84 -5.16 0.79
N TYR A 555 4.63 -4.89 -0.25
CA TYR A 555 4.15 -4.24 -1.47
C TYR A 555 4.89 -4.76 -2.69
N TRP A 556 4.19 -4.83 -3.82
CA TRP A 556 4.72 -5.36 -5.05
C TRP A 556 5.82 -4.50 -5.67
N THR A 557 6.93 -5.14 -6.03
CA THR A 557 8.06 -4.60 -6.79
C THR A 557 8.34 -5.44 -8.03
N ILE A 558 8.80 -4.79 -9.09
CA ILE A 558 9.24 -5.44 -10.33
C ILE A 558 10.75 -5.29 -10.42
N HIS A 559 11.44 -6.42 -10.63
CA HIS A 559 12.89 -6.48 -10.74
C HIS A 559 13.28 -6.79 -12.19
N THR A 560 14.11 -5.94 -12.78
CA THR A 560 14.65 -6.10 -14.12
C THR A 560 16.17 -6.24 -14.06
N ASN A 561 16.68 -7.28 -14.73
CA ASN A 561 18.09 -7.69 -14.65
C ASN A 561 18.65 -7.92 -16.05
N ILE A 562 19.98 -7.94 -16.17
CA ILE A 562 20.63 -8.42 -17.40
C ILE A 562 20.39 -9.93 -17.56
N THR A 563 20.37 -10.40 -18.80
CA THR A 563 20.34 -11.84 -19.11
C THR A 563 21.71 -12.52 -18.99
N ASP A 564 22.80 -11.75 -18.88
CA ASP A 564 24.16 -12.28 -18.77
C ASP A 564 24.45 -12.80 -17.34
N PRO A 565 25.19 -13.92 -17.19
CA PRO A 565 25.48 -14.56 -15.90
C PRO A 565 26.47 -13.81 -14.98
N THR A 566 26.84 -12.57 -15.32
CA THR A 566 27.66 -11.70 -14.46
C THR A 566 26.87 -10.96 -13.38
N ASN A 567 25.55 -11.23 -13.29
CA ASN A 567 24.54 -10.73 -12.37
C ASN A 567 24.52 -9.20 -12.21
N GLY A 568 23.37 -8.61 -12.51
CA GLY A 568 23.17 -7.19 -12.24
C GLY A 568 21.82 -6.66 -12.68
N GLU A 569 21.27 -5.80 -11.83
CA GLU A 569 20.13 -4.95 -12.15
C GLU A 569 20.34 -4.20 -13.48
N PHE A 570 19.29 -4.14 -14.29
CA PHE A 570 19.35 -3.57 -15.63
C PHE A 570 18.12 -2.74 -15.94
N ASN A 571 18.36 -1.53 -16.41
CA ASN A 571 17.30 -0.61 -16.78
C ASN A 571 16.81 -0.89 -18.18
N VAL A 572 15.61 -1.44 -18.30
CA VAL A 572 14.99 -1.85 -19.56
C VAL A 572 13.49 -1.64 -19.52
N ASN A 573 12.87 -1.34 -20.67
CA ASN A 573 11.42 -1.16 -20.70
C ASN A 573 10.71 -2.49 -20.39
N TYR A 574 9.75 -2.44 -19.48
CA TYR A 574 8.94 -3.58 -19.08
C TYR A 574 7.44 -3.29 -19.23
N ALA A 575 6.62 -4.32 -19.28
CA ALA A 575 5.17 -4.23 -19.13
C ALA A 575 4.74 -4.98 -17.88
N GLY A 576 3.77 -4.44 -17.15
CA GLY A 576 3.25 -5.02 -15.92
C GLY A 576 1.75 -5.28 -16.01
N ALA A 577 1.30 -6.35 -15.36
CA ALA A 577 -0.10 -6.70 -15.19
C ALA A 577 -0.37 -7.05 -13.73
N PHE A 578 -1.58 -6.72 -13.28
CA PHE A 578 -2.06 -7.06 -11.95
C PHE A 578 -3.40 -7.77 -12.03
N PHE A 579 -3.54 -8.84 -11.27
CA PHE A 579 -4.77 -9.61 -11.13
C PHE A 579 -5.24 -9.54 -9.69
N GLY A 580 -6.37 -8.86 -9.47
CA GLY A 580 -6.91 -8.67 -8.13
C GLY A 580 -7.32 -9.99 -7.46
N ALA A 581 -7.20 -10.05 -6.13
CA ALA A 581 -7.48 -11.24 -5.31
C ALA A 581 -8.89 -11.82 -5.50
N ASP A 582 -9.87 -10.95 -5.80
CA ASP A 582 -11.27 -11.29 -6.01
C ASP A 582 -11.65 -11.38 -7.50
N SER A 583 -10.67 -11.40 -8.41
CA SER A 583 -10.89 -11.53 -9.86
C SER A 583 -11.44 -12.90 -10.27
N GLY A 584 -11.35 -13.89 -9.36
CA GLY A 584 -11.80 -15.26 -9.57
C GLY A 584 -10.77 -16.17 -10.25
N PHE A 585 -9.63 -15.63 -10.71
CA PHE A 585 -8.58 -16.43 -11.33
C PHE A 585 -7.92 -17.36 -10.30
N GLN A 586 -7.56 -18.56 -10.74
CA GLN A 586 -6.77 -19.48 -9.91
C GLN A 586 -5.31 -19.04 -9.97
N MET A 587 -4.79 -18.55 -8.85
CA MET A 587 -3.47 -17.96 -8.72
C MET A 587 -2.92 -18.19 -7.32
N ALA A 588 -1.59 -18.16 -7.20
CA ALA A 588 -0.92 -18.15 -5.92
C ALA A 588 0.42 -17.44 -6.01
N GLN A 589 0.86 -16.89 -4.88
CA GLN A 589 2.08 -16.09 -4.74
C GLN A 589 3.02 -16.72 -3.72
N SER A 590 4.31 -16.38 -3.79
CA SER A 590 5.34 -16.79 -2.83
C SER A 590 5.33 -18.30 -2.57
N ILE A 591 5.15 -19.09 -3.63
CA ILE A 591 5.13 -20.55 -3.54
C ILE A 591 6.56 -21.06 -3.48
N ASP A 592 6.95 -21.62 -2.34
CA ASP A 592 8.25 -22.27 -2.17
C ASP A 592 8.47 -23.34 -3.25
N ILE A 593 9.65 -23.30 -3.87
CA ILE A 593 10.10 -24.31 -4.81
C ILE A 593 11.38 -24.99 -4.28
N PRO A 594 11.26 -25.97 -3.37
CA PRO A 594 12.42 -26.72 -2.90
C PRO A 594 13.10 -27.45 -4.05
N GLY A 595 14.36 -27.13 -4.29
CA GLY A 595 15.12 -27.78 -5.37
C GLY A 595 14.95 -27.14 -6.75
N GLY A 596 14.30 -25.97 -6.84
CA GLY A 596 14.02 -25.27 -8.11
C GLY A 596 12.99 -25.98 -8.99
N MET A 597 12.27 -26.96 -8.44
CA MET A 597 11.36 -27.83 -9.17
C MET A 597 10.02 -28.08 -8.45
N ILE A 598 8.91 -27.91 -9.18
CA ILE A 598 7.62 -28.53 -8.85
C ILE A 598 7.27 -29.49 -9.97
N ASP A 599 7.12 -30.78 -9.67
CA ASP A 599 6.65 -31.77 -10.63
C ASP A 599 5.13 -31.97 -10.47
N GLY A 600 4.36 -31.53 -11.47
CA GLY A 600 2.90 -31.72 -11.52
C GLY A 600 2.06 -30.80 -10.65
N LEU A 601 2.27 -29.48 -10.73
CA LEU A 601 1.28 -28.50 -10.27
C LEU A 601 -0.05 -28.76 -10.98
N THR A 602 -1.12 -28.96 -10.20
CA THR A 602 -2.48 -29.14 -10.70
C THR A 602 -3.32 -27.91 -10.41
N ILE A 603 -4.18 -27.54 -11.36
CA ILE A 603 -5.16 -26.46 -11.21
C ILE A 603 -6.56 -27.09 -11.17
N ASP A 604 -7.41 -26.63 -10.25
CA ASP A 604 -8.73 -27.22 -10.05
C ASP A 604 -9.59 -27.06 -11.31
N GLY A 605 -10.23 -28.16 -11.73
CA GLY A 605 -11.06 -28.18 -12.94
C GLY A 605 -10.29 -28.30 -14.26
N VAL A 606 -8.97 -28.31 -14.24
CA VAL A 606 -8.15 -28.57 -15.44
C VAL A 606 -7.82 -30.06 -15.56
N SER A 607 -8.06 -30.60 -16.74
CA SER A 607 -7.84 -32.02 -17.09
C SER A 607 -6.85 -32.22 -18.25
N ASP A 608 -6.59 -31.16 -19.02
CA ASP A 608 -5.65 -31.11 -20.14
C ASP A 608 -4.89 -29.77 -20.14
N SER A 609 -3.66 -29.79 -19.62
CA SER A 609 -2.79 -28.61 -19.55
C SER A 609 -2.24 -28.14 -20.90
N PHE A 610 -2.41 -28.92 -21.98
CA PHE A 610 -1.97 -28.50 -23.31
C PHE A 610 -2.98 -27.60 -24.02
N THR A 611 -4.28 -27.73 -23.69
CA THR A 611 -5.35 -27.20 -24.54
C THR A 611 -6.40 -26.36 -23.80
N GLN A 612 -6.45 -26.37 -22.46
CA GLN A 612 -7.52 -25.70 -21.73
C GLN A 612 -7.20 -24.27 -21.26
N GLY A 613 -5.91 -23.89 -21.17
CA GLY A 613 -5.53 -22.54 -20.76
C GLY A 613 -4.01 -22.34 -20.76
N ALA A 614 -3.60 -21.11 -20.48
CA ALA A 614 -2.21 -20.72 -20.27
C ALA A 614 -1.89 -20.69 -18.78
N LEU A 615 -0.72 -21.20 -18.39
CA LEU A 615 -0.17 -20.99 -17.05
C LEU A 615 0.97 -19.98 -17.18
N ILE A 616 0.80 -18.82 -16.55
CA ILE A 616 1.85 -17.81 -16.43
C ILE A 616 2.53 -18.01 -15.08
N VAL A 617 3.85 -18.09 -15.10
CA VAL A 617 4.70 -18.24 -13.92
C VAL A 617 5.81 -17.20 -13.99
N GLY A 618 6.09 -16.56 -12.87
CA GLY A 618 7.22 -15.62 -12.70
C GLY A 618 8.00 -15.95 -11.44
N GLY A 619 9.29 -15.65 -11.45
CA GLY A 619 10.14 -15.71 -10.25
C GLY A 619 9.70 -14.71 -9.19
N HIS A 620 10.01 -15.04 -7.94
CA HIS A 620 9.87 -14.15 -6.78
C HIS A 620 11.28 -13.93 -6.21
N GLY A 621 11.55 -12.73 -5.73
CA GLY A 621 12.86 -12.26 -5.29
C GLY A 621 13.41 -11.13 -6.17
N ASN A 622 14.46 -10.49 -5.68
CA ASN A 622 15.32 -9.60 -6.46
C ASN A 622 16.59 -10.34 -6.88
N ASP A 623 16.39 -11.42 -7.63
CA ASP A 623 17.44 -12.26 -8.19
C ASP A 623 17.23 -12.32 -9.70
N ASP A 624 18.25 -12.67 -10.48
CA ASP A 624 18.15 -12.75 -11.94
C ASP A 624 17.63 -14.10 -12.44
N ASN A 625 16.70 -14.66 -11.66
CA ASN A 625 16.09 -15.95 -11.91
C ASN A 625 14.99 -15.86 -12.97
N TYR A 626 14.77 -16.97 -13.68
CA TYR A 626 13.68 -17.11 -14.63
C TYR A 626 12.96 -18.44 -14.48
N THR A 627 11.70 -18.45 -14.91
CA THR A 627 10.80 -19.60 -14.72
C THR A 627 10.28 -20.17 -16.02
N SER A 628 10.05 -21.48 -16.01
CA SER A 628 9.33 -22.18 -17.08
C SER A 628 8.19 -23.03 -16.53
N ALA A 629 7.10 -23.15 -17.30
CA ALA A 629 5.92 -23.94 -16.97
C ALA A 629 5.63 -24.99 -18.06
N SER A 630 6.15 -26.20 -17.91
CA SER A 630 6.01 -27.28 -18.89
C SER A 630 4.69 -28.03 -18.70
N PRO A 631 3.75 -28.03 -19.65
CA PRO A 631 2.56 -28.89 -19.53
C PRO A 631 2.94 -30.37 -19.63
N ASN A 632 2.35 -31.19 -18.76
CA ASN A 632 2.58 -32.64 -18.69
C ASN A 632 1.31 -33.48 -18.91
N GLY A 633 0.21 -32.85 -19.34
CA GLY A 633 -1.08 -33.46 -19.61
C GLY A 633 -2.10 -33.15 -18.53
N THR A 634 -1.86 -33.54 -17.28
CA THR A 634 -2.81 -33.27 -16.17
C THR A 634 -2.47 -32.03 -15.36
N GLY A 635 -1.30 -31.42 -15.59
CA GLY A 635 -0.82 -30.26 -14.88
C GLY A 635 0.45 -29.69 -15.53
N TRP A 636 1.27 -29.03 -14.73
CA TRP A 636 2.51 -28.39 -15.19
C TRP A 636 3.69 -28.77 -14.31
N ASP A 637 4.86 -28.97 -14.93
CA ASP A 637 6.13 -29.02 -14.25
C ASP A 637 6.73 -27.60 -14.25
N ILE A 638 7.00 -27.05 -13.08
CA ILE A 638 7.60 -25.72 -12.92
C ILE A 638 9.08 -25.88 -12.63
N ARG A 639 9.89 -25.05 -13.28
CA ARG A 639 11.33 -24.95 -13.06
C ARG A 639 11.69 -23.49 -12.80
N LEU A 640 12.48 -23.25 -11.77
CA LEU A 640 13.11 -21.97 -11.46
C LEU A 640 14.63 -22.13 -11.68
N ARG A 641 15.20 -21.24 -12.47
CA ARG A 641 16.61 -21.30 -12.88
C ARG A 641 17.29 -19.97 -12.64
N ASP A 642 18.55 -20.07 -12.25
CA ASP A 642 19.50 -18.97 -12.20
C ASP A 642 20.05 -18.75 -13.63
N ASN A 643 20.23 -17.50 -14.07
CA ASN A 643 20.77 -17.17 -15.39
C ASN A 643 22.26 -17.53 -15.57
N GLY A 644 23.00 -17.74 -14.47
CA GLY A 644 24.39 -18.17 -14.46
C GLY A 644 24.66 -19.60 -14.02
N THR A 645 23.69 -20.26 -13.38
CA THR A 645 23.78 -21.67 -12.99
C THR A 645 22.54 -22.49 -13.41
N GLY A 646 22.36 -23.69 -12.84
CA GLY A 646 21.29 -24.59 -13.24
C GLY A 646 19.96 -24.23 -12.56
N LEU A 647 19.29 -25.23 -12.00
CA LEU A 647 18.15 -24.97 -11.13
C LEU A 647 18.60 -24.24 -9.87
N GLU A 648 17.84 -23.21 -9.50
CA GLU A 648 17.99 -22.47 -8.25
C GLU A 648 17.47 -23.35 -7.09
N ASN A 649 18.09 -23.29 -5.92
CA ASN A 649 17.52 -23.92 -4.73
C ASN A 649 17.29 -22.89 -3.62
N ASN A 650 16.01 -22.70 -3.25
CA ASN A 650 15.48 -22.01 -2.06
C ASN A 650 14.70 -20.71 -2.34
N ASP A 651 14.30 -20.48 -3.59
CA ASP A 651 13.42 -19.35 -3.95
C ASP A 651 11.96 -19.76 -4.20
N GLN A 652 11.15 -18.74 -4.49
CA GLN A 652 9.69 -18.83 -4.61
C GLN A 652 9.23 -18.45 -6.03
N VAL A 653 7.99 -18.80 -6.35
CA VAL A 653 7.32 -18.34 -7.58
C VAL A 653 5.93 -17.82 -7.35
N ASN A 654 5.48 -17.04 -8.32
CA ASN A 654 4.11 -16.60 -8.50
C ASN A 654 3.51 -17.29 -9.72
N TYR A 655 2.24 -17.70 -9.66
CA TYR A 655 1.54 -18.23 -10.83
C TYR A 655 0.11 -17.75 -10.96
N ILE A 656 -0.37 -17.69 -12.20
CA ILE A 656 -1.77 -17.50 -12.55
C ILE A 656 -2.16 -18.41 -13.71
N TYR A 657 -3.32 -19.07 -13.58
CA TYR A 657 -3.94 -19.83 -14.65
C TYR A 657 -4.99 -19.01 -15.38
N LEU A 658 -4.87 -18.93 -16.71
CA LEU A 658 -5.76 -18.20 -17.61
C LEU A 658 -6.48 -19.19 -18.55
N PRO A 659 -7.73 -19.57 -18.24
CA PRO A 659 -8.54 -20.44 -19.11
C PRO A 659 -8.75 -19.83 -20.51
N TYR A 660 -8.74 -20.64 -21.57
CA TYR A 660 -8.97 -20.12 -22.93
C TYR A 660 -10.43 -19.74 -23.24
N ASP A 661 -11.37 -20.04 -22.34
CA ASP A 661 -12.74 -19.54 -22.39
C ASP A 661 -12.95 -18.24 -21.58
N THR A 662 -11.87 -17.64 -21.04
CA THR A 662 -11.89 -16.32 -20.40
C THR A 662 -12.36 -15.26 -21.38
N GLU A 663 -13.28 -14.40 -20.94
CA GLU A 663 -13.77 -13.30 -21.76
C GLU A 663 -12.68 -12.22 -21.92
N ASN A 664 -12.64 -11.60 -23.11
CA ASN A 664 -11.64 -10.61 -23.51
C ASN A 664 -10.17 -11.08 -23.49
N LEU A 665 -9.91 -12.38 -23.38
CA LEU A 665 -8.55 -12.92 -23.43
C LEU A 665 -8.17 -13.27 -24.87
N VAL A 666 -6.95 -12.88 -25.27
CA VAL A 666 -6.25 -13.45 -26.43
C VAL A 666 -5.00 -14.14 -25.92
N ALA A 667 -4.98 -15.48 -25.94
CA ALA A 667 -3.89 -16.26 -25.36
C ALA A 667 -3.66 -17.57 -26.11
N GLY A 668 -2.48 -18.15 -25.96
CA GLY A 668 -2.18 -19.44 -26.57
C GLY A 668 -0.88 -20.07 -26.12
N ARG A 669 -0.77 -21.37 -26.37
CA ARG A 669 0.46 -22.16 -26.24
C ARG A 669 1.09 -22.37 -27.60
N VAL A 670 2.32 -21.90 -27.74
CA VAL A 670 3.13 -22.00 -28.94
C VAL A 670 4.15 -23.13 -28.76
N ASN A 671 4.20 -24.05 -29.72
CA ASN A 671 5.22 -25.09 -29.79
C ASN A 671 6.52 -24.54 -30.39
N LEU A 672 7.61 -25.29 -30.25
CA LEU A 672 8.92 -24.91 -30.79
C LEU A 672 8.90 -24.55 -32.29
N ASP A 673 8.06 -25.24 -33.07
CA ASP A 673 7.88 -25.02 -34.52
C ASP A 673 6.96 -23.84 -34.87
N GLY A 674 6.46 -23.10 -33.88
CA GLY A 674 5.55 -21.97 -34.04
C GLY A 674 4.08 -22.35 -34.23
N THR A 675 3.74 -23.64 -34.16
CA THR A 675 2.33 -24.08 -34.20
C THR A 675 1.64 -23.89 -32.85
N LEU A 676 0.33 -23.70 -32.87
CA LEU A 676 -0.48 -23.58 -31.65
C LEU A 676 -0.97 -24.95 -31.20
N SER A 677 -0.74 -25.30 -29.93
CA SER A 677 -1.30 -26.50 -29.28
C SER A 677 -2.67 -26.25 -28.64
N GLY A 678 -2.90 -25.03 -28.14
CA GLY A 678 -4.15 -24.57 -27.57
C GLY A 678 -4.17 -23.04 -27.58
N SER A 679 -5.35 -22.43 -27.74
CA SER A 679 -5.50 -20.98 -27.71
C SER A 679 -6.95 -20.57 -27.49
N THR A 680 -7.14 -19.30 -27.17
CA THR A 680 -8.40 -18.57 -27.39
C THR A 680 -8.71 -18.54 -28.90
N ASP A 681 -9.88 -18.02 -29.32
CA ASP A 681 -10.32 -18.04 -30.72
C ASP A 681 -9.22 -17.54 -31.69
N PRO A 682 -8.63 -18.44 -32.53
CA PRO A 682 -7.58 -18.06 -33.46
C PRO A 682 -8.03 -17.08 -34.54
N ALA A 683 -9.34 -16.85 -34.73
CA ALA A 683 -9.82 -15.85 -35.67
C ALA A 683 -9.46 -14.40 -35.25
N GLY A 684 -9.15 -14.18 -33.96
CA GLY A 684 -8.80 -12.87 -33.40
C GLY A 684 -7.33 -12.47 -33.56
N PHE A 685 -6.44 -13.39 -33.93
CA PHE A 685 -5.01 -13.11 -34.05
C PHE A 685 -4.32 -14.02 -35.08
N THR A 686 -3.13 -13.64 -35.52
CA THR A 686 -2.25 -14.50 -36.32
C THR A 686 -0.87 -14.56 -35.68
N LEU A 687 -0.28 -15.75 -35.65
CA LEU A 687 1.08 -15.97 -35.19
C LEU A 687 1.92 -16.54 -36.33
N THR A 688 3.06 -15.93 -36.62
CA THR A 688 3.99 -16.39 -37.66
C THR A 688 5.38 -16.56 -37.08
N TYR A 689 6.00 -17.73 -37.30
CA TYR A 689 7.40 -17.96 -36.99
C TYR A 689 8.30 -17.39 -38.09
N GLU A 690 9.34 -16.66 -37.69
CA GLU A 690 10.30 -15.98 -38.57
C GLU A 690 11.73 -16.43 -38.20
N GLU A 691 12.33 -17.29 -39.02
CA GLU A 691 13.67 -17.87 -38.78
C GLU A 691 14.80 -16.82 -38.80
N ASN A 692 14.65 -15.74 -39.59
CA ASN A 692 15.68 -14.71 -39.79
C ASN A 692 15.18 -13.33 -39.34
N GLY A 693 14.66 -13.26 -38.12
CA GLY A 693 14.21 -12.04 -37.47
C GLY A 693 15.35 -11.12 -37.02
N VAL A 694 15.03 -10.14 -36.17
CA VAL A 694 16.01 -9.20 -35.62
C VAL A 694 16.91 -9.93 -34.63
N GLY A 695 18.14 -10.25 -35.04
CA GLY A 695 19.11 -10.95 -34.17
C GLY A 695 18.98 -12.47 -34.14
N GLY A 696 17.90 -13.05 -34.67
CA GLY A 696 17.70 -14.51 -34.75
C GLY A 696 16.24 -14.93 -34.97
N PRO A 697 15.89 -16.18 -34.66
CA PRO A 697 14.52 -16.67 -34.65
C PRO A 697 13.57 -15.79 -33.81
N GLN A 698 12.37 -15.54 -34.31
CA GLN A 698 11.33 -14.78 -33.58
C GLN A 698 9.92 -15.22 -33.99
N TYR A 699 8.93 -14.77 -33.23
CA TYR A 699 7.51 -15.00 -33.51
C TYR A 699 6.80 -13.65 -33.63
N ARG A 700 6.10 -13.44 -34.74
CA ARG A 700 5.29 -12.25 -34.96
C ARG A 700 3.84 -12.54 -34.63
N LEU A 701 3.32 -11.87 -33.62
CA LEU A 701 1.93 -11.91 -33.21
C LEU A 701 1.22 -10.64 -33.67
N HIS A 702 0.18 -10.81 -34.50
CA HIS A 702 -0.73 -9.74 -34.89
C HIS A 702 -2.10 -10.01 -34.27
N ILE A 703 -2.64 -9.06 -33.50
CA ILE A 703 -3.97 -9.16 -32.90
C ILE A 703 -4.90 -8.16 -33.59
N ALA A 704 -6.04 -8.63 -34.08
CA ALA A 704 -6.93 -7.82 -34.89
C ALA A 704 -7.44 -6.58 -34.13
N GLY A 705 -7.10 -5.40 -34.64
CA GLY A 705 -7.53 -4.12 -34.06
C GLY A 705 -6.81 -3.72 -32.77
N LYS A 706 -5.75 -4.44 -32.39
CA LYS A 706 -4.92 -4.19 -31.22
C LYS A 706 -3.48 -3.92 -31.64
N ASN A 707 -2.72 -3.32 -30.73
CA ASN A 707 -1.30 -3.02 -30.90
C ASN A 707 -0.61 -2.94 -29.52
N PRO A 708 0.74 -2.81 -29.49
CA PRO A 708 1.51 -2.70 -28.25
C PRO A 708 1.22 -1.47 -27.38
N ASP A 709 0.48 -0.46 -27.86
CA ASP A 709 0.06 0.69 -27.06
C ASP A 709 -1.29 0.47 -26.37
N THR A 710 -2.12 -0.44 -26.91
CA THR A 710 -3.47 -0.76 -26.40
C THR A 710 -3.49 -1.93 -25.41
N GLY A 711 -2.35 -2.55 -25.16
CA GLY A 711 -2.21 -3.65 -24.20
C GLY A 711 -0.78 -4.14 -24.08
N MET A 712 -0.61 -5.25 -23.39
CA MET A 712 0.69 -5.90 -23.18
C MET A 712 0.61 -7.42 -23.36
N LEU A 713 1.74 -8.10 -23.44
CA LEU A 713 1.81 -9.57 -23.41
C LEU A 713 2.37 -10.06 -22.08
N LEU A 714 1.74 -11.04 -21.45
CA LEU A 714 2.38 -11.90 -20.46
C LEU A 714 2.97 -13.12 -21.16
N LEU A 715 4.17 -13.50 -20.78
CA LEU A 715 4.95 -14.54 -21.44
C LEU A 715 5.57 -15.48 -20.39
N THR A 716 5.52 -16.78 -20.66
CA THR A 716 6.22 -17.79 -19.86
C THR A 716 6.71 -18.90 -20.78
N GLY A 717 7.99 -19.24 -20.71
CA GLY A 717 8.55 -20.36 -21.46
C GLY A 717 7.94 -21.69 -21.01
N THR A 718 7.75 -22.65 -21.92
CA THR A 718 7.25 -23.99 -21.55
C THR A 718 8.33 -25.04 -21.34
N GLY A 719 9.61 -24.66 -21.35
CA GLY A 719 10.75 -25.53 -21.03
C GLY A 719 10.75 -26.84 -21.82
N GLU A 720 11.16 -27.94 -21.18
CA GLU A 720 11.40 -29.27 -21.79
C GLU A 720 10.13 -30.06 -22.19
N SER A 721 9.00 -29.39 -22.43
CA SER A 721 7.75 -30.09 -22.76
C SER A 721 7.93 -30.95 -24.01
N GLY A 722 7.65 -32.26 -23.92
CA GLY A 722 7.73 -33.16 -25.07
C GLY A 722 9.15 -33.52 -25.55
N GLY A 723 10.20 -33.23 -24.77
CA GLY A 723 11.60 -33.52 -25.12
C GLY A 723 12.27 -32.44 -25.98
N GLU A 724 11.79 -31.20 -25.87
CA GLU A 724 12.38 -30.01 -26.48
C GLU A 724 13.67 -29.61 -25.73
N GLU A 725 14.73 -29.18 -26.45
CA GLU A 725 16.08 -28.88 -25.89
C GLU A 725 16.21 -27.46 -25.29
N ASN A 726 15.18 -26.62 -25.38
CA ASN A 726 15.15 -25.20 -24.99
C ASN A 726 14.79 -24.97 -23.50
N ALA A 727 15.42 -25.72 -22.61
CA ALA A 727 15.07 -25.76 -21.19
C ALA A 727 15.29 -24.42 -20.46
N ASP A 728 16.20 -23.59 -20.96
CA ASP A 728 16.80 -22.41 -20.34
C ASP A 728 16.37 -21.09 -20.98
N ASN A 729 15.29 -21.10 -21.78
CA ASN A 729 14.89 -19.89 -22.50
C ASN A 729 13.93 -19.01 -21.70
N SER A 730 14.34 -17.77 -21.44
CA SER A 730 13.41 -16.69 -21.07
C SER A 730 12.72 -16.14 -22.33
N VAL A 731 11.61 -15.42 -22.17
CA VAL A 731 10.81 -14.93 -23.29
C VAL A 731 10.49 -13.46 -23.11
N ILE A 732 10.76 -12.67 -24.14
CA ILE A 732 10.55 -11.21 -24.17
C ILE A 732 9.72 -10.81 -25.38
N TYR A 733 9.24 -9.56 -25.42
CA TYR A 733 8.70 -8.99 -26.65
C TYR A 733 9.13 -7.55 -26.89
N PHE A 734 8.94 -7.07 -28.12
CA PHE A 734 9.02 -5.66 -28.46
C PHE A 734 8.02 -5.30 -29.56
N ALA A 735 7.75 -4.00 -29.72
CA ALA A 735 6.80 -3.49 -30.69
C ALA A 735 7.41 -3.40 -32.11
N ASP A 736 6.66 -3.84 -33.12
CA ASP A 736 6.94 -3.58 -34.54
C ASP A 736 5.66 -3.12 -35.24
N GLY A 737 5.43 -1.80 -35.25
CA GLY A 737 4.18 -1.23 -35.73
C GLY A 737 2.99 -1.68 -34.86
N ASN A 738 2.06 -2.42 -35.47
CA ASN A 738 0.90 -2.98 -34.75
C ASN A 738 1.13 -4.40 -34.23
N ASP A 739 2.30 -4.98 -34.51
CA ASP A 739 2.60 -6.36 -34.16
C ASP A 739 3.49 -6.42 -32.92
N PHE A 740 3.43 -7.57 -32.25
CA PHE A 740 4.33 -7.95 -31.18
C PHE A 740 5.35 -8.92 -31.75
N ILE A 741 6.63 -8.61 -31.55
CA ILE A 741 7.72 -9.51 -31.87
C ILE A 741 8.15 -10.19 -30.59
N ILE A 742 8.01 -11.51 -30.54
CA ILE A 742 8.33 -12.33 -29.37
C ILE A 742 9.62 -13.10 -29.65
N GLN A 743 10.55 -13.12 -28.70
CA GLN A 743 11.82 -13.82 -28.80
C GLN A 743 12.08 -14.70 -27.58
N GLY A 744 12.56 -15.92 -27.82
CA GLY A 744 13.19 -16.73 -26.78
C GLY A 744 14.66 -16.36 -26.67
N LEU A 745 15.18 -16.22 -25.45
CA LEU A 745 16.57 -15.89 -25.19
C LEU A 745 17.27 -17.08 -24.55
N ASP A 746 18.30 -17.59 -25.23
CA ASP A 746 19.14 -18.71 -24.79
C ASP A 746 20.16 -18.27 -23.74
N HIS A 747 19.81 -18.52 -22.48
CA HIS A 747 20.65 -18.19 -21.32
C HIS A 747 21.92 -19.04 -21.32
N ARG A 748 23.06 -18.42 -21.07
CA ARG A 748 24.37 -19.06 -21.25
C ARG A 748 25.04 -19.40 -19.94
N ALA A 749 25.78 -20.51 -19.94
CA ALA A 749 26.62 -20.89 -18.81
C ALA A 749 27.66 -19.80 -18.46
N THR A 750 27.90 -19.63 -17.15
CA THR A 750 28.79 -18.66 -16.45
C THR A 750 30.21 -18.41 -17.01
N ALA A 751 30.67 -19.15 -18.01
CA ALA A 751 31.99 -18.98 -18.63
C ALA A 751 31.96 -18.29 -20.01
N ASP A 752 30.78 -18.04 -20.58
CA ASP A 752 30.62 -17.42 -21.90
C ASP A 752 30.07 -15.99 -21.79
N LEU A 753 30.97 -15.00 -21.84
CA LEU A 753 30.66 -13.56 -21.77
C LEU A 753 30.29 -12.95 -23.14
N THR A 754 29.74 -13.76 -24.05
CA THR A 754 29.25 -13.26 -25.34
C THR A 754 27.75 -13.04 -25.28
N LEU A 755 27.26 -11.99 -25.96
CA LEU A 755 25.84 -11.59 -25.95
C LEU A 755 24.91 -12.78 -26.15
N THR A 756 23.89 -12.88 -25.29
CA THR A 756 22.78 -13.85 -25.41
C THR A 756 22.18 -13.79 -26.82
N THR A 757 21.84 -14.95 -27.39
CA THR A 757 21.28 -15.04 -28.74
C THR A 757 19.82 -15.45 -28.69
N PRO A 758 18.97 -14.86 -29.54
CA PRO A 758 17.63 -15.38 -29.75
C PRO A 758 17.66 -16.82 -30.23
N GLU A 759 16.81 -17.66 -29.66
CA GLU A 759 16.63 -19.06 -30.03
C GLU A 759 15.14 -19.39 -30.17
N GLN A 760 14.84 -20.47 -30.90
CA GLN A 760 13.50 -21.03 -30.94
C GLN A 760 13.08 -21.46 -29.54
N THR A 761 11.84 -21.15 -29.17
CA THR A 761 11.32 -21.56 -27.87
C THR A 761 9.83 -21.86 -27.93
N SER A 762 9.37 -22.77 -27.08
CA SER A 762 7.97 -22.99 -26.79
C SER A 762 7.55 -22.13 -25.59
N PHE A 763 6.36 -21.52 -25.66
CA PHE A 763 5.92 -20.55 -24.66
C PHE A 763 4.39 -20.43 -24.60
N TYR A 764 3.91 -19.92 -23.47
CA TYR A 764 2.57 -19.33 -23.36
C TYR A 764 2.65 -17.83 -23.61
N PHE A 765 1.63 -17.29 -24.28
CA PHE A 765 1.37 -15.86 -24.31
C PHE A 765 -0.07 -15.57 -23.86
N ALA A 766 -0.26 -14.41 -23.23
CA ALA A 766 -1.58 -13.85 -22.95
C ALA A 766 -1.54 -12.33 -23.15
N TYR A 767 -2.43 -11.82 -24.01
CA TYR A 767 -2.59 -10.39 -24.23
C TYR A 767 -3.55 -9.80 -23.19
N ILE A 768 -3.05 -8.83 -22.43
CA ILE A 768 -3.83 -8.06 -21.46
C ILE A 768 -4.19 -6.73 -22.12
N ASP A 769 -5.46 -6.61 -22.47
CA ASP A 769 -6.02 -5.42 -23.09
C ASP A 769 -6.24 -4.32 -22.04
N PHE A 770 -5.89 -3.08 -22.36
CA PHE A 770 -6.06 -1.96 -21.44
C PHE A 770 -7.48 -1.39 -21.40
N ASP A 771 -8.27 -1.58 -22.45
CA ASP A 771 -9.65 -1.11 -22.50
C ASP A 771 -10.65 -2.20 -22.11
N ALA A 772 -10.33 -3.46 -22.37
CA ALA A 772 -11.15 -4.61 -22.02
C ALA A 772 -10.31 -5.75 -21.39
N PRO A 773 -9.81 -5.59 -20.16
CA PRO A 773 -8.99 -6.62 -19.51
C PRO A 773 -9.71 -7.97 -19.41
N PRO A 774 -8.96 -9.09 -19.30
CA PRO A 774 -9.56 -10.41 -19.15
C PRO A 774 -10.46 -10.52 -17.93
N THR A 775 -11.62 -11.14 -18.10
CA THR A 775 -12.58 -11.41 -17.03
C THR A 775 -13.04 -12.86 -17.08
N LEU A 776 -12.96 -13.56 -15.95
CA LEU A 776 -13.57 -14.88 -15.85
C LEU A 776 -15.07 -14.75 -15.90
N GLY A 777 -15.70 -15.58 -16.73
CA GLY A 777 -17.14 -15.62 -16.93
C GLY A 777 -17.90 -15.95 -15.65
N GLY A 778 -18.10 -14.97 -14.79
CA GLY A 778 -19.46 -14.64 -14.38
C GLY A 778 -20.16 -14.22 -15.65
N THR A 779 -21.22 -14.93 -16.04
CA THR A 779 -22.17 -14.50 -17.08
C THR A 779 -22.25 -12.99 -17.07
N MET A 780 -21.83 -12.31 -18.15
CA MET A 780 -21.94 -10.86 -18.35
C MET A 780 -23.11 -10.31 -17.52
N THR A 781 -22.82 -9.83 -16.31
CA THR A 781 -23.87 -9.50 -15.35
C THR A 781 -24.39 -8.16 -15.81
N VAL A 782 -25.53 -8.21 -16.49
CA VAL A 782 -26.30 -7.00 -16.71
C VAL A 782 -26.72 -6.54 -15.32
N ALA A 783 -26.43 -5.28 -14.96
CA ALA A 783 -26.79 -4.75 -13.65
C ALA A 783 -28.26 -5.10 -13.32
N GLY A 784 -28.50 -5.76 -12.20
CA GLY A 784 -29.84 -6.30 -11.85
C GLY A 784 -30.09 -7.78 -12.19
N ASP A 785 -29.17 -8.49 -12.85
CA ASP A 785 -29.19 -9.94 -13.08
C ASP A 785 -28.64 -10.68 -11.86
N TYR A 786 -29.46 -10.72 -10.80
CA TYR A 786 -29.08 -11.30 -9.51
C TYR A 786 -28.99 -12.83 -9.52
N ASN A 787 -29.52 -13.50 -10.55
CA ASN A 787 -29.41 -14.94 -10.69
C ASN A 787 -28.29 -15.38 -11.65
N GLY A 788 -27.63 -14.43 -12.32
CA GLY A 788 -26.49 -14.67 -13.19
C GLY A 788 -26.84 -15.55 -14.38
N ASN A 789 -27.98 -15.33 -15.03
CA ASN A 789 -28.36 -16.07 -16.24
C ASN A 789 -28.15 -15.28 -17.54
N GLY A 790 -27.64 -14.06 -17.44
CA GLY A 790 -27.42 -13.12 -18.54
C GLY A 790 -28.66 -12.32 -18.95
N VAL A 791 -29.76 -12.35 -18.19
CA VAL A 791 -31.02 -11.63 -18.49
C VAL A 791 -31.62 -11.07 -17.20
N VAL A 792 -31.90 -9.75 -17.18
CA VAL A 792 -32.61 -9.12 -16.06
C VAL A 792 -34.11 -9.32 -16.22
N ASP A 793 -34.68 -10.25 -15.46
CA ASP A 793 -36.10 -10.58 -15.52
C ASP A 793 -36.76 -10.72 -14.13
N ALA A 794 -37.92 -11.38 -14.07
CA ALA A 794 -38.68 -11.52 -12.84
C ALA A 794 -38.07 -12.54 -11.85
N ALA A 795 -37.16 -13.40 -12.31
CA ALA A 795 -36.41 -14.32 -11.45
C ALA A 795 -35.44 -13.52 -10.56
N ASP A 796 -34.78 -12.49 -11.10
CA ASP A 796 -33.88 -11.62 -10.35
C ASP A 796 -34.60 -10.83 -9.26
N TYR A 797 -35.78 -10.31 -9.59
CA TYR A 797 -36.65 -9.66 -8.61
C TYR A 797 -36.95 -10.56 -7.42
N THR A 798 -37.07 -11.86 -7.65
CA THR A 798 -37.36 -12.83 -6.59
C THR A 798 -36.15 -12.99 -5.68
N ILE A 799 -34.92 -12.98 -6.22
CA ILE A 799 -33.69 -13.01 -5.43
C ILE A 799 -33.59 -11.74 -4.57
N TRP A 800 -33.67 -10.55 -5.17
CA TRP A 800 -33.64 -9.28 -4.42
C TRP A 800 -34.68 -9.26 -3.29
N LYS A 801 -35.90 -9.69 -3.60
CA LYS A 801 -36.98 -9.68 -2.61
C LYS A 801 -36.73 -10.65 -1.47
N ASP A 802 -36.19 -11.84 -1.77
CA ASP A 802 -35.92 -12.87 -0.77
C ASP A 802 -34.69 -12.54 0.09
N SER A 803 -33.76 -11.73 -0.44
CA SER A 803 -32.55 -11.28 0.24
C SER A 803 -32.62 -9.84 0.79
N PHE A 804 -33.76 -9.14 0.66
CA PHE A 804 -33.94 -7.76 1.14
C PHE A 804 -33.60 -7.59 2.63
N GLY A 805 -32.70 -6.66 2.92
CA GLY A 805 -32.15 -6.36 4.24
C GLY A 805 -30.98 -7.26 4.67
N SER A 806 -30.49 -8.12 3.78
CA SER A 806 -29.31 -8.96 4.02
C SER A 806 -28.02 -8.12 3.96
N THR A 807 -27.13 -8.37 4.92
CA THR A 807 -25.75 -7.84 4.96
C THR A 807 -24.72 -8.98 4.94
N SER A 808 -25.14 -10.18 4.53
CA SER A 808 -24.30 -11.40 4.61
C SER A 808 -24.40 -12.26 3.35
N ASP A 809 -25.60 -12.38 2.78
CA ASP A 809 -25.82 -12.82 1.41
C ASP A 809 -26.06 -11.57 0.56
N LEU A 810 -25.05 -11.17 -0.21
CA LEU A 810 -25.02 -9.95 -1.03
C LEU A 810 -25.30 -10.25 -2.51
N THR A 811 -25.93 -11.40 -2.81
CA THR A 811 -26.22 -11.82 -4.19
C THR A 811 -27.08 -10.83 -5.00
N ALA A 812 -27.86 -9.97 -4.33
CA ALA A 812 -28.64 -8.91 -4.97
C ALA A 812 -28.25 -7.50 -4.52
N ASP A 813 -27.01 -7.32 -4.05
CA ASP A 813 -26.40 -6.02 -3.79
C ASP A 813 -25.92 -5.43 -5.12
N GLY A 814 -26.84 -4.80 -5.85
CA GLY A 814 -26.61 -4.30 -7.21
C GLY A 814 -25.88 -2.95 -7.25
N ASN A 815 -25.74 -2.26 -6.12
CA ASN A 815 -24.93 -1.06 -6.00
C ASN A 815 -23.65 -1.26 -5.16
N ASP A 816 -23.37 -2.50 -4.75
CA ASP A 816 -22.21 -2.93 -3.96
C ASP A 816 -22.02 -2.12 -2.65
N ASN A 817 -23.12 -1.73 -1.98
CA ASN A 817 -23.06 -0.93 -0.75
C ASN A 817 -22.97 -1.78 0.55
N GLY A 818 -22.90 -3.11 0.42
CA GLY A 818 -22.83 -4.06 1.52
C GLY A 818 -24.18 -4.37 2.17
N VAL A 819 -25.30 -3.90 1.61
CA VAL A 819 -26.65 -4.17 2.11
C VAL A 819 -27.70 -4.19 1.00
N ILE A 820 -28.45 -5.29 0.90
CA ILE A 820 -29.51 -5.39 -0.10
C ILE A 820 -30.72 -4.55 0.33
N ASP A 821 -30.96 -3.41 -0.33
CA ASP A 821 -32.00 -2.45 0.02
C ASP A 821 -32.82 -1.93 -1.19
N ALA A 822 -33.45 -0.78 -1.04
CA ALA A 822 -34.31 -0.20 -2.08
C ALA A 822 -33.53 0.42 -3.26
N ALA A 823 -32.25 0.73 -3.09
CA ALA A 823 -31.36 1.18 -4.15
C ALA A 823 -31.11 0.03 -5.14
N ASP A 824 -30.92 -1.19 -4.66
CA ASP A 824 -30.74 -2.39 -5.49
C ASP A 824 -31.98 -2.69 -6.32
N TYR A 825 -33.17 -2.52 -5.73
CA TYR A 825 -34.41 -2.60 -6.50
C TYR A 825 -34.42 -1.64 -7.70
N THR A 826 -33.84 -0.45 -7.52
CA THR A 826 -33.75 0.55 -8.59
C THR A 826 -32.77 0.07 -9.67
N VAL A 827 -31.64 -0.54 -9.29
CA VAL A 827 -30.71 -1.19 -10.23
C VAL A 827 -31.41 -2.26 -11.06
N TRP A 828 -32.15 -3.19 -10.44
CA TRP A 828 -32.95 -4.19 -11.16
C TRP A 828 -34.00 -3.56 -12.08
N LYS A 829 -34.76 -2.60 -11.56
CA LYS A 829 -35.88 -1.99 -12.29
C LYS A 829 -35.41 -1.21 -13.51
N ASP A 830 -34.31 -0.48 -13.40
CA ASP A 830 -33.77 0.34 -14.49
C ASP A 830 -33.18 -0.52 -15.61
N ASN A 831 -32.85 -1.78 -15.30
CA ASN A 831 -32.29 -2.73 -16.24
C ASN A 831 -33.26 -3.85 -16.65
N PHE A 832 -34.51 -3.86 -16.16
CA PHE A 832 -35.46 -4.92 -16.45
C PHE A 832 -35.70 -5.11 -17.96
N GLY A 833 -35.46 -6.33 -18.45
CA GLY A 833 -35.55 -6.70 -19.86
C GLY A 833 -34.25 -6.50 -20.65
N ASN A 834 -33.19 -5.97 -20.03
CA ASN A 834 -31.85 -6.00 -20.61
C ASN A 834 -31.29 -7.42 -20.52
N SER A 835 -30.57 -7.83 -21.56
CA SER A 835 -29.85 -9.10 -21.60
C SER A 835 -28.43 -8.82 -22.05
N ALA A 836 -27.47 -9.61 -21.58
CA ALA A 836 -26.10 -9.56 -22.09
C ALA A 836 -26.17 -9.71 -23.61
N ALA A 837 -25.73 -8.68 -24.33
CA ALA A 837 -25.69 -8.75 -25.77
C ALA A 837 -24.61 -9.77 -26.13
N ALA A 838 -25.00 -11.03 -26.35
CA ALA A 838 -24.18 -11.94 -27.11
C ALA A 838 -23.79 -11.19 -28.39
N ALA A 839 -22.48 -11.00 -28.61
CA ALA A 839 -21.98 -10.44 -29.85
C ALA A 839 -22.73 -11.16 -30.98
N ALA A 840 -23.62 -10.44 -31.65
CA ALA A 840 -24.38 -11.01 -32.73
C ALA A 840 -23.36 -11.40 -33.77
N THR A 841 -23.11 -12.70 -33.89
CA THR A 841 -22.43 -13.27 -35.03
C THR A 841 -23.25 -12.85 -36.23
N THR A 842 -22.81 -11.78 -36.89
CA THR A 842 -23.21 -11.52 -38.26
C THR A 842 -22.52 -12.57 -39.10
N SER A 843 -23.04 -13.81 -39.05
CA SER A 843 -22.77 -14.77 -40.10
C SER A 843 -23.24 -14.08 -41.37
N THR A 844 -22.31 -13.57 -42.15
CA THR A 844 -22.57 -13.18 -43.53
C THR A 844 -23.02 -14.47 -44.21
N VAL A 845 -24.34 -14.64 -44.32
CA VAL A 845 -24.92 -15.66 -45.17
C VAL A 845 -24.35 -15.40 -46.56
N PRO A 846 -23.59 -16.33 -47.17
CA PRO A 846 -23.13 -16.12 -48.53
C PRO A 846 -24.38 -15.98 -49.39
N GLU A 847 -24.62 -14.78 -49.90
CA GLU A 847 -25.64 -14.60 -50.92
C GLU A 847 -25.26 -15.57 -52.06
N PRO A 848 -26.19 -16.44 -52.51
CA PRO A 848 -25.90 -17.29 -53.66
C PRO A 848 -25.54 -16.35 -54.82
N GLY A 849 -24.25 -16.31 -55.15
CA GLY A 849 -23.74 -15.38 -56.15
C GLY A 849 -24.60 -15.46 -57.42
N PRO A 850 -24.79 -14.35 -58.15
CA PRO A 850 -25.78 -14.23 -59.24
C PRO A 850 -25.73 -15.36 -60.29
N PHE A 851 -24.61 -16.08 -60.39
CA PHE A 851 -24.46 -17.31 -61.15
C PHE A 851 -25.39 -18.47 -60.73
N VAL A 852 -25.66 -18.68 -59.43
CA VAL A 852 -26.53 -19.77 -58.95
C VAL A 852 -28.00 -19.51 -59.30
N LEU A 853 -28.44 -18.24 -59.20
CA LEU A 853 -29.78 -17.81 -59.63
C LEU A 853 -29.92 -17.83 -61.16
N LEU A 854 -28.86 -17.52 -61.91
CA LEU A 854 -28.83 -17.60 -63.37
C LEU A 854 -28.90 -19.04 -63.88
N VAL A 855 -28.19 -19.98 -63.24
CA VAL A 855 -28.24 -21.42 -63.56
C VAL A 855 -29.60 -22.02 -63.20
N GLY A 856 -30.19 -21.62 -62.07
CA GLY A 856 -31.55 -22.00 -61.68
C GLY A 856 -32.63 -21.49 -62.67
N ALA A 857 -32.49 -20.26 -63.14
CA ALA A 857 -33.40 -19.66 -64.13
C ALA A 857 -33.26 -20.31 -65.51
N LEU A 858 -32.05 -20.62 -65.98
CA LEU A 858 -31.83 -21.33 -67.26
C LEU A 858 -32.39 -22.76 -67.21
N ALA A 859 -32.24 -23.46 -66.08
CA ALA A 859 -32.79 -24.81 -65.91
C ALA A 859 -34.33 -24.83 -66.00
N LEU A 860 -35.02 -23.79 -65.49
CA LEU A 860 -36.48 -23.66 -65.61
C LEU A 860 -36.94 -23.34 -67.05
N VAL A 861 -36.17 -22.56 -67.81
CA VAL A 861 -36.46 -22.22 -69.22
C VAL A 861 -36.28 -23.44 -70.13
N ILE A 862 -35.22 -24.24 -69.91
CA ILE A 862 -34.96 -25.47 -70.68
C ILE A 862 -36.03 -26.55 -70.39
N ARG A 863 -36.56 -26.60 -69.16
CA ARG A 863 -37.62 -27.55 -68.78
C ARG A 863 -38.99 -27.18 -69.39
N ARG A 864 -39.26 -25.89 -69.62
CA ARG A 864 -40.50 -25.44 -70.30
C ARG A 864 -40.46 -25.63 -71.83
N GLY A 865 -39.28 -25.62 -72.46
CA GLY A 865 -39.12 -25.81 -73.91
C GLY A 865 -39.44 -27.23 -74.44
N LYS A 866 -39.35 -28.27 -73.60
CA LYS A 866 -39.61 -29.67 -74.02
C LYS A 866 -41.09 -30.09 -73.99
N SER A 867 -42.01 -29.21 -73.59
CA SER A 867 -43.45 -29.52 -73.49
C SER A 867 -44.32 -29.00 -74.65
N ARG A 868 -43.72 -28.43 -75.72
CA ARG A 868 -44.44 -27.86 -76.88
C ARG A 868 -44.03 -28.40 -78.26
N LEU A 869 -43.51 -29.63 -78.33
CA LEU A 869 -43.38 -30.36 -79.60
C LEU A 869 -44.24 -31.63 -79.52
N GLY A 870 -45.52 -31.48 -79.85
CA GLY A 870 -46.51 -32.55 -79.84
C GLY A 870 -47.93 -32.04 -80.03
N ASN A 871 -48.23 -31.42 -81.17
CA ASN A 871 -49.43 -31.63 -82.00
C ASN A 871 -49.64 -30.49 -83.01
N VAL A 872 -49.79 -30.92 -84.28
CA VAL A 872 -50.06 -30.20 -85.54
C VAL A 872 -48.86 -29.55 -86.21
#